data_AF-A0A819LPE9-F1
#
_entry.id   AF-A0A819LPE9-F1
#
_cell.length_a   1.000
_cell.length_b   1.000
_cell.length_c   1.000
_cell.angle_alpha   90.00
_cell.angle_beta   90.00
_cell.angle_gamma   90.00
#
_symmetry.space_group_name_H-M   'P 1'
#
loop_
_entity.id
_entity.type
_entity.pdbx_description
1 polymer ?
#
loop_
_entity_poly.entity_id
_entity_poly.type
_entity_poly.pdbx_seq_one_letter_code
_entity_poly.pdbx_strand_id
1 'polypeptide(L)'
;MAVDVLLDLSAGLAPSNKIQQKQSTSHSILLNGSYEYLLTRWRFSIELFVKLFLDDVGNEPGSIINESSGFSAREQRFRHDMERFKNTHQKDIRFEAMERDRILLIQKTFRTLNSYYYRNQNINSSSSSSSSIPPLAVQRVKVTFKDEPGEGSGVARSFYASIAEAILSEEKLPNLELSTSSTTQTLSGSLSSSQSQQQRLTRERRTALATYLRSDRRSSSILLSSEARPFKLNLPSESTTTTTNNSESSIIEHWTPNKIKLGLSIYPKVAAIQPFHAEKITGMLLEGLPTLQLQRIINIDEDLRNRIDDAMNILTSSSNTRDIQQNDLSITNERLLNNNFTYDKQLNEYTPLFWQPDKKGVYAPRPGKYTPERLTAYRNVGRLIGLCLLQNELFPLPLCRHVIKYILNRSIRWHDLAFFDSMMYENLRRTAYDAEKNGSQYINDLHLTFSMTVTEKEGGETYDLIPNGSLKDVTYSNLYEFIKRYAEFRMIHLVEQSLRHLRLGVFDVLPSTSLDYLSPEDFRLLLNGTTNINITTLMTYTTFNDESGEINERINQFKKWFWSVLEKFNPIERQDLVYFWTGSPTLPASEGGFQPQPSVTIRPADDQHLPTANTCISRLYVPLYSSKTILKLKLQYAIKTKIFDMSGLDNVKRVIAVLSGKGGVGKSTVATQLALSLYSRNLRVGLLDVDLCGPSIPRMFGVDKNSKSNVVYETTEGIIKSMTPIDIFSSSNDTSSFKLMSMALLLDNSNDAIIWRGPRKTAMIQRLLIGVNWGELDYLIIDTPPGTSDEHIAVMTVLKQQIHAKDFLRAILVTTPQMLSINDVRREITFCQKTSFQIIGLIENMSGYVCPYCSECTNIFAQGGGILLAEQYSIPFLGRLPIDNKLNVILDQGIQQVEHGLETILETETMKLFKNILDHILNHWE
;
A
#
# COMPACT_ATOMS: atom_id res chain seq x y z
N MET A 1 6.76 -4.78 -48.37
CA MET A 1 5.85 -3.96 -49.20
C MET A 1 4.94 -3.04 -48.37
N ALA A 2 4.02 -3.52 -47.53
CA ALA A 2 3.13 -2.62 -46.76
C ALA A 2 3.85 -1.80 -45.67
N VAL A 3 4.92 -2.35 -45.08
CA VAL A 3 5.80 -1.64 -44.14
C VAL A 3 6.70 -0.63 -44.87
N ASP A 4 7.11 -0.93 -46.10
CA ASP A 4 7.92 -0.02 -46.92
C ASP A 4 7.12 1.22 -47.35
N VAL A 5 5.82 1.07 -47.64
CA VAL A 5 4.92 2.22 -47.90
C VAL A 5 4.75 3.11 -46.66
N LEU A 6 4.72 2.52 -45.46
CA LEU A 6 4.65 3.27 -44.20
C LEU A 6 5.99 3.93 -43.82
N LEU A 7 7.12 3.31 -44.18
CA LEU A 7 8.45 3.85 -43.97
C LEU A 7 8.79 4.97 -44.97
N ASP A 8 8.41 4.84 -46.24
CA ASP A 8 8.58 5.88 -47.27
C ASP A 8 7.76 7.14 -46.96
N LEU A 9 6.61 7.01 -46.30
CA LEU A 9 5.82 8.14 -45.79
C LEU A 9 6.43 8.77 -44.52
N SER A 10 7.22 8.01 -43.74
CA SER A 10 7.91 8.49 -42.55
C SER A 10 9.26 9.16 -42.85
N ALA A 11 9.90 8.80 -43.96
CA ALA A 11 11.19 9.33 -44.40
C ALA A 11 11.14 10.83 -44.79
N GLY A 12 9.95 11.40 -45.00
CA GLY A 12 9.74 12.83 -45.24
C GLY A 12 9.95 13.75 -44.02
N LEU A 13 10.36 13.21 -42.86
CA LEU A 13 10.45 13.93 -41.58
C LEU A 13 11.87 14.15 -41.02
N ALA A 14 12.94 13.88 -41.77
CA ALA A 14 14.30 14.21 -41.32
C ALA A 14 14.65 15.68 -41.62
N PRO A 15 14.98 16.53 -40.62
CA PRO A 15 15.55 17.85 -40.88
C PRO A 15 17.00 17.67 -41.33
N SER A 16 17.24 17.69 -42.65
CA SER A 16 18.59 17.76 -43.19
C SER A 16 19.12 19.20 -43.10
N ASN A 17 19.94 19.46 -42.10
CA ASN A 17 20.77 20.66 -42.03
C ASN A 17 21.79 20.66 -43.17
N LYS A 18 21.47 21.23 -44.34
CA LYS A 18 22.44 21.79 -45.28
C LYS A 18 21.85 22.96 -46.06
N ILE A 19 22.26 24.16 -45.65
CA ILE A 19 22.12 25.41 -46.40
C ILE A 19 22.95 25.28 -47.69
N GLN A 20 22.32 25.42 -48.86
CA GLN A 20 22.90 26.14 -50.00
C GLN A 20 21.83 26.52 -51.02
N GLN A 21 21.93 27.77 -51.47
CA GLN A 21 21.03 28.49 -52.36
C GLN A 21 20.89 27.84 -53.74
N LYS A 22 19.66 27.78 -54.27
CA LYS A 22 19.33 28.29 -55.62
C LYS A 22 17.82 28.33 -55.86
N GLN A 23 17.39 29.43 -56.49
CA GLN A 23 16.02 29.76 -56.86
C GLN A 23 15.46 28.78 -57.91
N SER A 24 14.23 28.31 -57.70
CA SER A 24 13.22 28.21 -58.75
C SER A 24 11.84 27.94 -58.14
N THR A 25 10.86 28.61 -58.71
CA THR A 25 9.48 28.85 -58.29
C THR A 25 8.59 27.60 -58.13
N SER A 26 7.52 27.80 -57.33
CA SER A 26 6.28 27.03 -57.21
C SER A 26 6.34 25.61 -56.61
N HIS A 27 6.24 25.53 -55.27
CA HIS A 27 5.40 24.57 -54.54
C HIS A 27 5.49 24.84 -53.02
N SER A 28 4.65 25.74 -52.51
CA SER A 28 4.59 26.06 -51.08
C SER A 28 3.15 26.24 -50.59
N ILE A 29 2.33 25.18 -50.67
CA ILE A 29 0.92 25.23 -50.21
C ILE A 29 0.53 24.12 -49.20
N LEU A 30 1.41 23.17 -48.82
CA LEU A 30 0.96 21.99 -48.04
C LEU A 30 1.62 21.73 -46.67
N LEU A 31 2.19 22.75 -46.01
CA LEU A 31 2.87 22.57 -44.70
C LEU A 31 2.37 23.46 -43.54
N ASN A 32 1.10 23.89 -43.59
CA ASN A 32 0.45 24.63 -42.47
C ASN A 32 -0.82 23.92 -41.95
N GLY A 33 -0.78 22.60 -41.75
CA GLY A 33 -1.83 21.87 -41.05
C GLY A 33 -1.55 21.81 -39.55
N SER A 34 -2.52 22.17 -38.70
CA SER A 34 -2.43 21.95 -37.25
C SER A 34 -2.14 20.47 -36.97
N TYR A 35 -1.43 20.18 -35.87
CA TYR A 35 -1.18 18.81 -35.40
C TYR A 35 -2.45 17.94 -35.35
N GLU A 36 -3.61 18.56 -35.09
CA GLU A 36 -4.93 17.93 -35.15
C GLU A 36 -5.31 17.40 -36.53
N TYR A 37 -4.99 18.13 -37.61
CA TYR A 37 -5.29 17.69 -38.97
C TYR A 37 -4.47 16.45 -39.35
N LEU A 38 -3.19 16.43 -38.98
CA LEU A 38 -2.32 15.26 -39.20
C LEU A 38 -2.80 14.05 -38.39
N LEU A 39 -3.16 14.24 -37.11
CA LEU A 39 -3.71 13.17 -36.27
C LEU A 39 -5.05 12.64 -36.80
N THR A 40 -5.91 13.53 -37.30
CA THR A 40 -7.20 13.16 -37.90
C THR A 40 -6.98 12.34 -39.18
N ARG A 41 -6.04 12.74 -40.03
CA ARG A 41 -5.68 11.99 -41.23
C ARG A 41 -5.11 10.61 -40.89
N TRP A 42 -4.23 10.52 -39.88
CA TRP A 42 -3.71 9.24 -39.38
C TRP A 42 -4.82 8.33 -38.86
N ARG A 43 -5.75 8.88 -38.07
CA ARG A 43 -6.93 8.15 -37.61
C ARG A 43 -7.73 7.59 -38.78
N PHE A 44 -8.04 8.41 -39.79
CA PHE A 44 -8.78 7.96 -40.97
C PHE A 44 -8.03 6.90 -41.76
N SER A 45 -6.71 7.04 -41.93
CA SER A 45 -5.89 6.03 -42.60
C SER A 45 -5.89 4.69 -41.86
N ILE A 46 -5.80 4.72 -40.51
CA ILE A 46 -5.90 3.51 -39.69
C ILE A 46 -7.31 2.92 -39.77
N GLU A 47 -8.37 3.72 -39.69
CA GLU A 47 -9.75 3.26 -39.83
C GLU A 47 -10.01 2.60 -41.21
N LEU A 48 -9.47 3.17 -42.29
CA LEU A 48 -9.55 2.59 -43.62
C LEU A 48 -8.74 1.30 -43.74
N PHE A 49 -7.53 1.28 -43.17
CA PHE A 49 -6.67 0.10 -43.16
C PHE A 49 -7.34 -1.06 -42.42
N VAL A 50 -7.89 -0.79 -41.22
CA VAL A 50 -8.65 -1.78 -40.46
C VAL A 50 -9.84 -2.26 -41.28
N LYS A 51 -10.62 -1.37 -41.92
CA LYS A 51 -11.76 -1.81 -42.75
C LYS A 51 -11.38 -2.67 -43.96
N LEU A 52 -10.25 -2.38 -44.61
CA LEU A 52 -9.82 -3.06 -45.83
C LEU A 52 -9.10 -4.38 -45.57
N PHE A 53 -8.34 -4.46 -44.48
CA PHE A 53 -7.46 -5.59 -44.19
C PHE A 53 -7.86 -6.37 -42.93
N LEU A 54 -9.05 -6.10 -42.35
CA LEU A 54 -9.51 -6.82 -41.14
C LEU A 54 -9.53 -8.33 -41.37
N ASP A 55 -10.02 -8.75 -42.53
CA ASP A 55 -10.18 -10.16 -42.86
C ASP A 55 -8.81 -10.81 -43.11
N ASP A 56 -7.92 -10.14 -43.82
CA ASP A 56 -6.56 -10.63 -44.09
C ASP A 56 -5.73 -10.74 -42.79
N VAL A 57 -5.74 -9.70 -41.95
CA VAL A 57 -5.03 -9.67 -40.66
C VAL A 57 -5.72 -10.57 -39.62
N GLY A 58 -7.03 -10.74 -39.71
CA GLY A 58 -7.82 -11.63 -38.86
C GLY A 58 -7.61 -13.11 -39.19
N ASN A 59 -7.31 -13.44 -40.44
CA ASN A 59 -7.05 -14.82 -40.88
C ASN A 59 -5.63 -15.30 -40.56
N GLU A 60 -4.70 -14.40 -40.19
CA GLU A 60 -3.35 -14.81 -39.79
C GLU A 60 -3.33 -15.61 -38.46
N PRO A 61 -2.71 -16.81 -38.44
CA PRO A 61 -2.64 -17.64 -37.24
C PRO A 61 -1.77 -17.00 -36.14
N GLY A 62 -2.42 -16.57 -35.05
CA GLY A 62 -1.78 -15.86 -33.93
C GLY A 62 -2.01 -14.34 -33.96
N SER A 63 -2.83 -13.84 -34.87
CA SER A 63 -3.36 -12.48 -34.82
C SER A 63 -4.22 -12.28 -33.57
N ILE A 64 -4.04 -11.14 -32.90
CA ILE A 64 -4.84 -10.75 -31.73
C ILE A 64 -6.33 -10.64 -32.10
N ILE A 65 -6.63 -10.25 -33.35
CA ILE A 65 -8.01 -10.10 -33.83
C ILE A 65 -8.70 -11.47 -33.91
N ASN A 66 -7.99 -12.49 -34.40
CA ASN A 66 -8.46 -13.87 -34.41
C ASN A 66 -8.62 -14.42 -32.99
N GLU A 67 -7.62 -14.20 -32.13
CA GLU A 67 -7.66 -14.62 -30.72
C GLU A 67 -8.81 -13.97 -29.95
N SER A 68 -9.18 -12.73 -30.30
CA SER A 68 -10.30 -11.99 -29.69
C SER A 68 -11.67 -12.40 -30.25
N SER A 69 -11.71 -13.04 -31.42
CA SER A 69 -12.95 -13.52 -32.03
C SER A 69 -13.55 -14.64 -31.16
N GLY A 70 -14.85 -14.55 -30.84
CA GLY A 70 -15.54 -15.55 -30.03
C GLY A 70 -15.32 -15.48 -28.50
N PHE A 71 -14.70 -14.40 -27.98
CA PHE A 71 -14.50 -14.21 -26.54
C PHE A 71 -15.80 -14.35 -25.73
N SER A 72 -16.90 -13.74 -26.17
CA SER A 72 -18.19 -13.78 -25.48
C SER A 72 -18.68 -15.21 -25.20
N ALA A 73 -18.56 -16.12 -26.19
CA ALA A 73 -18.94 -17.52 -26.02
C ALA A 73 -18.00 -18.29 -25.09
N ARG A 74 -16.68 -18.05 -25.19
CA ARG A 74 -15.68 -18.67 -24.30
C ARG A 74 -15.81 -18.19 -22.86
N GLU A 75 -16.10 -16.90 -22.67
CA GLU A 75 -16.36 -16.32 -21.35
C GLU A 75 -17.60 -16.93 -20.71
N GLN A 76 -18.73 -17.01 -21.42
CA GLN A 76 -19.96 -17.63 -20.89
C GLN A 76 -19.71 -19.07 -20.46
N ARG A 77 -19.01 -19.85 -21.30
CA ARG A 77 -18.61 -21.22 -20.96
C ARG A 77 -17.72 -21.26 -19.72
N PHE A 78 -16.69 -20.42 -19.65
CA PHE A 78 -15.77 -20.35 -18.52
C PHE A 78 -16.49 -20.01 -17.21
N ARG A 79 -17.34 -18.98 -17.22
CA ARG A 79 -18.13 -18.58 -16.05
C ARG A 79 -19.05 -19.69 -15.59
N HIS A 80 -19.71 -20.38 -16.53
CA HIS A 80 -20.58 -21.51 -16.22
C HIS A 80 -19.81 -22.68 -15.59
N ASP A 81 -18.66 -23.04 -16.15
CA ASP A 81 -17.78 -24.09 -15.62
C ASP A 81 -17.29 -23.73 -14.20
N MET A 82 -16.86 -22.47 -13.99
CA MET A 82 -16.40 -21.99 -12.67
C MET A 82 -17.54 -21.93 -11.65
N GLU A 83 -18.74 -21.51 -12.05
CA GLU A 83 -19.90 -21.47 -11.16
C GLU A 83 -20.34 -22.88 -10.75
N ARG A 84 -20.37 -23.81 -11.71
CA ARG A 84 -20.61 -25.23 -11.42
C ARG A 84 -19.57 -25.78 -10.46
N PHE A 85 -18.29 -25.52 -10.72
CA PHE A 85 -17.19 -25.98 -9.87
C PHE A 85 -17.27 -25.40 -8.46
N LYS A 86 -17.48 -24.08 -8.34
CA LYS A 86 -17.68 -23.36 -7.08
C LYS A 86 -18.83 -23.95 -6.24
N ASN A 87 -19.95 -24.29 -6.88
CA ASN A 87 -21.13 -24.84 -6.22
C ASN A 87 -20.95 -26.29 -5.73
N THR A 88 -19.91 -27.01 -6.19
CA THR A 88 -19.56 -28.33 -5.63
C THR A 88 -18.84 -28.24 -4.28
N HIS A 89 -18.35 -27.06 -3.91
CA HIS A 89 -17.65 -26.82 -2.65
C HIS A 89 -18.57 -26.14 -1.63
N GLN A 90 -18.35 -26.46 -0.35
CA GLN A 90 -19.10 -25.89 0.78
C GLN A 90 -18.24 -25.01 1.70
N LYS A 91 -16.94 -24.89 1.41
CA LYS A 91 -15.98 -24.17 2.26
C LYS A 91 -15.78 -22.76 1.74
N ASP A 92 -15.82 -21.78 2.65
CA ASP A 92 -15.47 -20.38 2.37
C ASP A 92 -14.06 -20.07 2.89
N ILE A 93 -13.37 -19.14 2.22
CA ILE A 93 -12.18 -18.47 2.77
C ILE A 93 -12.61 -17.13 3.36
N ARG A 94 -12.13 -16.85 4.58
CA ARG A 94 -12.41 -15.59 5.28
C ARG A 94 -11.12 -14.82 5.53
N PHE A 95 -11.11 -13.56 5.12
CA PHE A 95 -10.09 -12.57 5.45
C PHE A 95 -10.69 -11.61 6.48
N GLU A 96 -10.42 -11.86 7.76
CA GLU A 96 -11.05 -11.15 8.88
C GLU A 96 -10.21 -9.98 9.37
N ALA A 97 -10.83 -8.81 9.57
CA ALA A 97 -10.20 -7.59 10.10
C ALA A 97 -8.92 -7.18 9.33
N MET A 98 -8.99 -7.15 8.00
CA MET A 98 -7.88 -6.73 7.14
C MET A 98 -7.59 -5.24 7.34
N GLU A 99 -6.31 -4.85 7.34
CA GLU A 99 -5.94 -3.43 7.44
C GLU A 99 -5.61 -2.90 6.04
N ARG A 100 -5.87 -1.61 5.79
CA ARG A 100 -5.51 -0.94 4.52
C ARG A 100 -4.03 -0.57 4.44
N ASP A 101 -3.30 -0.65 5.55
CA ASP A 101 -1.84 -0.49 5.57
C ASP A 101 -1.17 -1.56 4.70
N ARG A 102 -0.29 -1.12 3.78
CA ARG A 102 0.34 -1.99 2.78
C ARG A 102 1.04 -3.21 3.39
N ILE A 103 1.81 -3.00 4.46
CA ILE A 103 2.65 -4.05 5.05
C ILE A 103 1.77 -5.11 5.72
N LEU A 104 0.83 -4.65 6.55
CA LEU A 104 -0.10 -5.53 7.27
C LEU A 104 -1.05 -6.25 6.32
N LEU A 105 -1.51 -5.58 5.26
CA LEU A 105 -2.37 -6.17 4.22
C LEU A 105 -1.67 -7.35 3.54
N ILE A 106 -0.42 -7.19 3.09
CA ILE A 106 0.35 -8.25 2.43
C ILE A 106 0.60 -9.41 3.39
N GLN A 107 1.16 -9.12 4.58
CA GLN A 107 1.54 -10.15 5.54
C GLN A 107 0.33 -10.99 5.99
N LYS A 108 -0.79 -10.33 6.32
CA LYS A 108 -1.99 -11.01 6.78
C LYS A 108 -2.64 -11.81 5.66
N THR A 109 -2.71 -11.27 4.44
CA THR A 109 -3.26 -11.99 3.27
C THR A 109 -2.48 -13.26 2.98
N PHE A 110 -1.15 -13.16 2.90
CA PHE A 110 -0.29 -14.30 2.59
C PHE A 110 -0.30 -15.35 3.70
N ARG A 111 -0.28 -14.92 4.98
CA ARG A 111 -0.42 -15.84 6.12
C ARG A 111 -1.74 -16.61 6.07
N THR A 112 -2.85 -15.94 5.79
CA THR A 112 -4.17 -16.57 5.69
C THR A 112 -4.19 -17.60 4.56
N LEU A 113 -3.76 -17.23 3.35
CA LEU A 113 -3.70 -18.14 2.20
C LEU A 113 -2.82 -19.37 2.47
N ASN A 114 -1.64 -19.18 3.05
CA ASN A 114 -0.74 -20.26 3.42
C ASN A 114 -1.39 -21.21 4.45
N SER A 115 -2.03 -20.64 5.48
CA SER A 115 -2.69 -21.42 6.54
C SER A 115 -3.81 -22.31 5.99
N TYR A 116 -4.66 -21.77 5.11
CA TYR A 116 -5.72 -22.55 4.46
C TYR A 116 -5.14 -23.65 3.56
N TYR A 117 -4.09 -23.34 2.80
CA TYR A 117 -3.45 -24.29 1.90
C TYR A 117 -2.90 -25.51 2.64
N TYR A 118 -2.06 -25.29 3.67
CA TYR A 118 -1.46 -26.39 4.44
C TYR A 118 -2.51 -27.18 5.22
N ARG A 119 -3.54 -26.50 5.76
CA ARG A 119 -4.66 -27.17 6.45
C ARG A 119 -5.39 -28.14 5.51
N ASN A 120 -5.66 -27.73 4.27
CA ASN A 120 -6.40 -28.57 3.32
C ASN A 120 -5.53 -29.67 2.68
N GLN A 121 -4.22 -29.43 2.51
CA GLN A 121 -3.30 -30.48 2.06
C GLN A 121 -3.24 -31.66 3.04
N ASN A 122 -3.12 -31.38 4.34
CA ASN A 122 -3.04 -32.42 5.37
C ASN A 122 -4.34 -33.25 5.49
N ILE A 123 -5.48 -32.65 5.17
CA ILE A 123 -6.78 -33.36 5.14
C ILE A 123 -6.83 -34.28 3.92
N ASN A 124 -6.43 -33.80 2.75
CA ASN A 124 -6.51 -34.56 1.49
C ASN A 124 -5.48 -35.71 1.41
N SER A 125 -4.36 -35.64 2.15
CA SER A 125 -3.40 -36.75 2.25
C SER A 125 -3.91 -37.94 3.06
N SER A 126 -4.99 -37.79 3.85
CA SER A 126 -5.55 -38.84 4.69
C SER A 126 -6.69 -39.64 4.03
N SER A 127 -7.21 -39.20 2.89
CA SER A 127 -8.23 -39.89 2.10
C SER A 127 -7.60 -40.57 0.88
N SER A 128 -7.45 -41.89 0.93
CA SER A 128 -6.85 -42.75 -0.10
C SER A 128 -7.72 -42.96 -1.34
N SER A 129 -8.32 -41.89 -1.89
CA SER A 129 -9.09 -41.94 -3.12
C SER A 129 -8.80 -40.72 -3.98
N SER A 130 -8.13 -40.97 -5.10
CA SER A 130 -7.85 -40.07 -6.21
C SER A 130 -9.08 -39.26 -6.64
N SER A 131 -9.16 -38.01 -6.19
CA SER A 131 -9.80 -36.94 -6.96
C SER A 131 -9.04 -35.65 -6.74
N SER A 132 -8.60 -35.09 -7.87
CA SER A 132 -7.73 -33.93 -8.06
C SER A 132 -8.42 -32.61 -7.69
N ILE A 133 -8.86 -32.48 -6.45
CA ILE A 133 -9.50 -31.25 -5.98
C ILE A 133 -8.40 -30.26 -5.56
N PRO A 134 -8.33 -29.07 -6.20
CA PRO A 134 -7.39 -28.03 -5.81
C PRO A 134 -7.53 -27.67 -4.33
N PRO A 135 -6.41 -27.55 -3.58
CA PRO A 135 -6.42 -27.37 -2.12
C PRO A 135 -7.08 -26.07 -1.64
N LEU A 136 -7.23 -25.07 -2.49
CA LEU A 136 -7.87 -23.78 -2.19
C LEU A 136 -9.16 -23.54 -3.00
N ALA A 137 -9.78 -24.59 -3.53
CA ALA A 137 -11.09 -24.47 -4.14
C ALA A 137 -12.15 -24.13 -3.07
N VAL A 138 -12.87 -23.03 -3.27
CA VAL A 138 -13.83 -22.48 -2.29
C VAL A 138 -15.14 -22.05 -2.93
N GLN A 139 -16.19 -22.02 -2.12
CA GLN A 139 -17.50 -21.53 -2.53
C GLN A 139 -17.53 -20.01 -2.57
N ARG A 140 -17.11 -19.32 -1.49
CA ARG A 140 -17.07 -17.85 -1.45
C ARG A 140 -15.77 -17.34 -0.83
N VAL A 141 -15.38 -16.15 -1.26
CA VAL A 141 -14.37 -15.33 -0.57
C VAL A 141 -15.09 -14.24 0.21
N LYS A 142 -14.89 -14.22 1.53
CA LYS A 142 -15.43 -13.19 2.43
C LYS A 142 -14.30 -12.34 2.96
N VAL A 143 -14.47 -11.03 2.89
CA VAL A 143 -13.48 -10.05 3.37
C VAL A 143 -14.16 -9.06 4.30
N THR A 144 -13.50 -8.73 5.40
CA THR A 144 -13.86 -7.62 6.29
C THR A 144 -12.61 -6.78 6.55
N PHE A 145 -12.75 -5.47 6.52
CA PHE A 145 -11.68 -4.55 6.89
C PHE A 145 -11.84 -4.11 8.35
N LYS A 146 -10.71 -3.85 9.01
CA LYS A 146 -10.68 -3.27 10.35
C LYS A 146 -11.22 -1.85 10.26
N ASP A 147 -12.12 -1.50 11.18
CA ASP A 147 -12.77 -0.19 11.26
C ASP A 147 -13.70 0.18 10.08
N GLU A 148 -13.96 -0.75 9.14
CA GLU A 148 -14.92 -0.58 8.03
C GLU A 148 -16.13 -1.56 8.19
N PRO A 149 -17.38 -1.09 8.09
CA PRO A 149 -18.56 -1.96 8.04
C PRO A 149 -18.58 -2.90 6.83
N GLY A 150 -19.05 -4.12 7.04
CA GLY A 150 -19.69 -4.92 5.99
C GLY A 150 -18.87 -6.09 5.47
N GLU A 151 -19.59 -7.13 5.04
CA GLU A 151 -19.10 -8.21 4.19
C GLU A 151 -19.89 -8.20 2.87
N GLY A 152 -19.23 -8.32 1.73
CA GLY A 152 -19.90 -8.28 0.43
C GLY A 152 -18.96 -8.31 -0.77
N SER A 153 -19.51 -8.48 -1.97
CA SER A 153 -18.75 -8.51 -3.24
C SER A 153 -17.99 -7.20 -3.49
N GLY A 154 -18.61 -6.05 -3.18
CA GLY A 154 -17.95 -4.74 -3.27
C GLY A 154 -16.73 -4.61 -2.36
N VAL A 155 -16.80 -5.14 -1.14
CA VAL A 155 -15.68 -5.20 -0.19
C VAL A 155 -14.58 -6.13 -0.70
N ALA A 156 -14.95 -7.28 -1.28
CA ALA A 156 -14.00 -8.20 -1.89
C ALA A 156 -13.27 -7.59 -3.11
N ARG A 157 -13.96 -6.86 -3.99
CA ARG A 157 -13.35 -6.11 -5.11
C ARG A 157 -12.40 -5.04 -4.62
N SER A 158 -12.82 -4.28 -3.61
CA SER A 158 -11.98 -3.27 -2.97
C SER A 158 -10.71 -3.89 -2.36
N PHE A 159 -10.84 -5.08 -1.76
CA PHE A 159 -9.71 -5.86 -1.26
C PHE A 159 -8.75 -6.31 -2.37
N TYR A 160 -9.27 -6.88 -3.45
CA TYR A 160 -8.47 -7.27 -4.61
C TYR A 160 -7.75 -6.08 -5.24
N ALA A 161 -8.40 -4.91 -5.30
CA ALA A 161 -7.77 -3.68 -5.76
C ALA A 161 -6.64 -3.22 -4.81
N SER A 162 -6.89 -3.16 -3.50
CA SER A 162 -5.87 -2.74 -2.53
C SER A 162 -4.67 -3.68 -2.46
N ILE A 163 -4.89 -5.00 -2.50
CA ILE A 163 -3.77 -5.95 -2.48
C ILE A 163 -2.97 -5.93 -3.79
N ALA A 164 -3.63 -5.73 -4.94
CA ALA A 164 -2.94 -5.54 -6.22
C ALA A 164 -2.04 -4.29 -6.18
N GLU A 165 -2.58 -3.15 -5.74
CA GLU A 165 -1.82 -1.91 -5.58
C GLU A 165 -0.63 -2.08 -4.61
N ALA A 166 -0.86 -2.75 -3.47
CA ALA A 166 0.17 -3.04 -2.48
C ALA A 166 1.33 -3.88 -3.05
N ILE A 167 1.03 -4.89 -3.88
CA ILE A 167 2.00 -5.79 -4.51
C ILE A 167 2.74 -5.11 -5.68
N LEU A 168 2.07 -4.21 -6.40
CA LEU A 168 2.61 -3.49 -7.55
C LEU A 168 3.46 -2.25 -7.18
N SER A 169 3.39 -1.80 -5.92
CA SER A 169 4.21 -0.68 -5.43
C SER A 169 5.72 -0.94 -5.58
N GLU A 170 6.47 0.10 -5.97
CA GLU A 170 7.94 0.06 -6.09
C GLU A 170 8.65 0.03 -4.72
N GLU A 171 7.92 0.12 -3.61
CA GLU A 171 8.47 -0.01 -2.27
C GLU A 171 8.98 -1.41 -1.94
N LYS A 172 9.98 -1.49 -1.06
CA LYS A 172 10.54 -2.75 -0.57
C LYS A 172 9.47 -3.69 -0.03
N LEU A 173 9.67 -4.99 -0.28
CA LEU A 173 8.81 -6.05 0.21
C LEU A 173 8.93 -6.12 1.75
N PRO A 174 7.82 -6.28 2.49
CA PRO A 174 7.88 -6.44 3.94
C PRO A 174 8.56 -7.76 4.31
N ASN A 175 9.07 -7.89 5.55
CA ASN A 175 9.61 -9.17 6.03
C ASN A 175 8.48 -10.21 6.06
N LEU A 176 8.67 -11.32 5.33
CA LEU A 176 7.70 -12.38 5.13
C LEU A 176 7.92 -13.60 6.04
N GLU A 177 8.97 -13.63 6.87
CA GLU A 177 9.21 -14.74 7.84
C GLU A 177 8.01 -14.95 8.78
N LEU A 178 7.30 -13.88 9.12
CA LEU A 178 6.08 -13.93 9.94
C LEU A 178 4.87 -14.55 9.20
N SER A 179 4.97 -14.83 7.89
CA SER A 179 3.88 -15.36 7.05
C SER A 179 3.98 -16.87 6.80
N THR A 180 5.04 -17.53 7.28
CA THR A 180 5.17 -18.99 7.31
C THR A 180 4.53 -19.54 8.59
N SER A 181 3.56 -20.45 8.46
CA SER A 181 2.94 -21.13 9.59
C SER A 181 3.95 -22.03 10.31
N SER A 182 4.19 -21.77 11.59
CA SER A 182 4.98 -22.61 12.50
C SER A 182 4.40 -24.02 12.62
N THR A 183 5.06 -25.01 12.01
CA THR A 183 4.79 -26.43 12.26
C THR A 183 5.50 -26.86 13.55
N THR A 184 4.90 -26.63 14.72
CA THR A 184 5.30 -27.28 15.99
C THR A 184 4.23 -27.20 17.10
N GLN A 185 2.95 -27.10 16.75
CA GLN A 185 1.86 -27.16 17.74
C GLN A 185 0.72 -28.04 17.25
N THR A 186 0.84 -29.36 17.48
CA THR A 186 -0.28 -30.28 17.77
C THR A 186 0.25 -31.67 18.11
N LEU A 187 0.83 -31.84 19.31
CA LEU A 187 0.82 -33.12 20.04
C LEU A 187 0.80 -32.83 21.55
N SER A 188 -0.30 -32.27 22.04
CA SER A 188 -0.61 -32.25 23.48
C SER A 188 -2.10 -32.06 23.70
N GLY A 189 -2.85 -33.15 23.57
CA GLY A 189 -4.30 -33.16 23.77
C GLY A 189 -4.86 -34.56 23.95
N SER A 190 -4.11 -35.48 24.56
CA SER A 190 -4.62 -36.71 25.19
C SER A 190 -3.43 -37.55 25.67
N LEU A 191 -3.17 -37.53 26.97
CA LEU A 191 -2.62 -38.62 27.79
C LEU A 191 -2.40 -38.09 29.21
N SER A 192 -3.52 -37.79 29.86
CA SER A 192 -3.65 -37.87 31.31
C SER A 192 -3.69 -39.34 31.72
N SER A 193 -2.54 -40.01 31.69
CA SER A 193 -2.27 -41.25 32.43
C SER A 193 -0.79 -41.56 32.25
N SER A 194 -0.13 -41.95 33.34
CA SER A 194 1.30 -42.31 33.43
C SER A 194 2.26 -41.20 33.91
N GLN A 195 1.81 -40.39 34.87
CA GLN A 195 2.71 -39.98 35.95
C GLN A 195 3.02 -41.21 36.81
N SER A 196 4.14 -41.90 36.58
CA SER A 196 4.83 -42.73 37.61
C SER A 196 6.06 -43.54 37.15
N GLN A 197 6.67 -43.35 35.98
CA GLN A 197 7.87 -44.15 35.63
C GLN A 197 9.07 -43.44 34.95
N GLN A 198 9.05 -42.13 34.74
CA GLN A 198 10.19 -41.41 34.10
C GLN A 198 10.86 -40.33 34.98
N GLN A 199 10.72 -40.40 36.30
CA GLN A 199 11.44 -39.52 37.24
C GLN A 199 12.81 -40.07 37.71
N ARG A 200 13.35 -41.13 37.08
CA ARG A 200 14.63 -41.72 37.53
C ARG A 200 15.80 -41.68 36.54
N LEU A 201 15.64 -41.17 35.31
CA LEU A 201 16.73 -41.11 34.32
C LEU A 201 17.09 -39.69 33.84
N THR A 202 16.42 -38.65 34.32
CA THR A 202 16.66 -37.25 33.95
C THR A 202 17.37 -36.42 35.04
N ARG A 203 17.86 -37.09 36.10
CA ARG A 203 18.67 -36.45 37.16
C ARG A 203 20.18 -36.60 36.97
N GLU A 204 20.64 -37.46 36.05
CA GLU A 204 22.07 -37.64 35.76
C GLU A 204 22.57 -36.88 34.51
N ARG A 205 21.67 -36.48 33.59
CA ARG A 205 22.06 -35.69 32.40
C ARG A 205 22.07 -34.17 32.61
N ARG A 206 21.51 -33.66 33.70
CA ARG A 206 21.48 -32.22 34.03
C ARG A 206 22.68 -31.74 34.85
N THR A 207 23.49 -32.63 35.39
CA THR A 207 24.70 -32.32 36.16
C THR A 207 25.98 -32.34 35.33
N ALA A 208 25.97 -32.87 34.11
CA ALA A 208 27.15 -32.90 33.22
C ALA A 208 27.26 -31.67 32.29
N LEU A 209 26.15 -30.98 32.00
CA LEU A 209 26.11 -29.82 31.09
C LEU A 209 26.18 -28.46 31.81
N ALA A 210 25.98 -28.43 33.14
CA ALA A 210 26.07 -27.21 33.94
C ALA A 210 27.51 -26.84 34.33
N THR A 211 28.47 -27.73 34.12
CA THR A 211 29.89 -27.54 34.50
C THR A 211 30.75 -26.97 33.37
N TYR A 212 30.27 -26.93 32.13
CA TYR A 212 31.06 -26.47 30.97
C TYR A 212 30.76 -25.03 30.51
N LEU A 213 29.74 -24.37 31.08
CA LEU A 213 29.35 -23.00 30.70
C LEU A 213 29.58 -21.97 31.82
N ARG A 214 30.65 -22.16 32.61
CA ARG A 214 31.18 -21.15 33.53
C ARG A 214 32.71 -21.02 33.42
N SER A 215 33.19 -20.66 32.24
CA SER A 215 34.45 -19.92 32.10
C SER A 215 34.51 -19.26 30.71
N ASP A 216 34.98 -18.01 30.71
CA ASP A 216 35.38 -17.21 29.54
C ASP A 216 34.33 -16.49 28.70
N ARG A 217 33.78 -15.45 29.32
CA ARG A 217 33.55 -14.17 28.63
C ARG A 217 34.89 -13.54 28.25
N ARG A 218 35.31 -13.67 26.98
CA ARG A 218 36.04 -12.66 26.18
C ARG A 218 36.43 -13.24 24.81
N SER A 219 35.62 -12.98 23.78
CA SER A 219 36.06 -12.57 22.43
C SER A 219 34.86 -12.51 21.48
N SER A 220 34.82 -11.45 20.68
CA SER A 220 33.86 -11.24 19.59
C SER A 220 33.95 -12.38 18.58
N SER A 221 32.90 -13.20 18.45
CA SER A 221 32.83 -14.30 17.49
C SER A 221 32.68 -13.75 16.06
N ILE A 222 33.77 -13.80 15.29
CA ILE A 222 33.80 -13.56 13.85
C ILE A 222 33.94 -14.94 13.17
N LEU A 223 33.09 -15.21 12.17
CA LEU A 223 33.00 -16.51 11.49
C LEU A 223 34.16 -16.71 10.51
N LEU A 224 35.04 -17.68 10.79
CA LEU A 224 35.97 -18.23 9.80
C LEU A 224 35.17 -19.10 8.81
N SER A 225 35.41 -18.96 7.50
CA SER A 225 34.72 -19.72 6.45
C SER A 225 35.65 -20.75 5.81
N SER A 226 35.19 -21.99 5.65
CA SER A 226 35.92 -23.04 4.89
C SER A 226 36.08 -22.68 3.40
N GLU A 227 35.28 -21.76 2.88
CA GLU A 227 35.31 -21.31 1.49
C GLU A 227 36.40 -20.26 1.21
N ALA A 228 37.11 -19.78 2.24
CA ALA A 228 38.11 -18.72 2.10
C ALA A 228 39.30 -19.12 1.19
N ARG A 229 39.84 -18.18 0.42
CA ARG A 229 40.86 -18.50 -0.60
C ARG A 229 42.24 -18.76 0.02
N PRO A 230 43.01 -19.77 -0.45
CA PRO A 230 44.36 -20.02 0.06
C PRO A 230 45.34 -18.87 -0.25
N PHE A 231 46.23 -18.57 0.69
CA PHE A 231 47.34 -17.64 0.51
C PHE A 231 48.56 -18.37 -0.06
N LYS A 232 48.90 -18.13 -1.34
CA LYS A 232 50.02 -18.77 -2.05
C LYS A 232 51.27 -17.88 -2.08
N LEU A 233 52.44 -18.46 -1.83
CA LEU A 233 53.73 -17.77 -1.82
C LEU A 233 54.55 -18.17 -3.06
N ASN A 234 54.79 -17.26 -3.99
CA ASN A 234 55.74 -17.49 -5.10
C ASN A 234 57.16 -17.12 -4.65
N LEU A 235 58.06 -18.09 -4.55
CA LEU A 235 59.50 -17.89 -4.37
C LEU A 235 60.20 -18.01 -5.73
N PRO A 236 61.11 -17.09 -6.11
CA PRO A 236 61.87 -17.20 -7.36
C PRO A 236 63.09 -18.11 -7.19
N SER A 237 63.24 -19.12 -8.06
CA SER A 237 64.48 -19.91 -8.21
C SER A 237 65.03 -19.78 -9.63
N GLU A 238 66.34 -19.58 -9.71
CA GLU A 238 67.14 -19.15 -10.87
C GLU A 238 67.19 -20.16 -12.04
N SER A 239 67.27 -19.62 -13.27
CA SER A 239 68.17 -19.98 -14.39
C SER A 239 67.55 -20.08 -15.81
N THR A 240 68.08 -19.20 -16.68
CA THR A 240 68.33 -19.29 -18.15
C THR A 240 67.22 -19.00 -19.21
N THR A 241 67.18 -17.72 -19.62
CA THR A 241 67.25 -17.13 -21.00
C THR A 241 66.40 -17.73 -22.14
N THR A 242 65.52 -17.02 -22.87
CA THR A 242 65.73 -15.76 -23.64
C THR A 242 64.45 -14.93 -23.89
N THR A 243 64.62 -13.61 -23.91
CA THR A 243 63.71 -12.46 -24.20
C THR A 243 62.99 -12.54 -25.57
N THR A 244 61.77 -12.02 -25.84
CA THR A 244 61.17 -10.69 -25.53
C THR A 244 59.62 -10.66 -25.67
N ASN A 245 58.98 -9.81 -24.87
CA ASN A 245 57.68 -9.09 -25.02
C ASN A 245 56.52 -9.45 -24.07
N ASN A 246 56.57 -8.82 -22.89
CA ASN A 246 55.50 -8.21 -22.09
C ASN A 246 54.08 -8.81 -22.09
N SER A 247 53.80 -9.66 -21.08
CA SER A 247 52.56 -9.64 -20.27
C SER A 247 52.57 -10.68 -19.15
N GLU A 248 53.35 -10.50 -18.08
CA GLU A 248 53.24 -11.35 -16.88
C GLU A 248 53.29 -10.52 -15.59
N SER A 249 52.10 -10.17 -15.08
CA SER A 249 51.89 -9.80 -13.67
C SER A 249 50.39 -9.79 -13.32
N SER A 250 49.79 -10.92 -12.94
CA SER A 250 48.39 -10.92 -12.48
C SER A 250 48.00 -12.09 -11.54
N ILE A 251 48.78 -12.33 -10.47
CA ILE A 251 48.33 -13.18 -9.35
C ILE A 251 48.35 -12.44 -7.99
N ILE A 252 48.68 -11.14 -7.96
CA ILE A 252 48.77 -10.35 -6.72
C ILE A 252 47.60 -9.35 -6.54
N GLU A 253 46.64 -9.26 -7.47
CA GLU A 253 45.61 -8.19 -7.45
C GLU A 253 44.44 -8.36 -6.45
N HIS A 254 44.31 -9.49 -5.74
CA HIS A 254 43.14 -9.73 -4.88
C HIS A 254 43.34 -9.40 -3.39
N TRP A 255 44.56 -9.13 -2.95
CA TRP A 255 44.84 -8.78 -1.55
C TRP A 255 45.34 -7.35 -1.48
N THR A 256 44.84 -6.57 -0.52
CA THR A 256 45.37 -5.22 -0.30
C THR A 256 46.85 -5.30 0.10
N PRO A 257 47.69 -4.30 -0.24
CA PRO A 257 49.13 -4.31 0.08
C PRO A 257 49.41 -4.57 1.58
N ASN A 258 48.54 -4.07 2.46
CA ASN A 258 48.64 -4.31 3.91
C ASN A 258 48.32 -5.76 4.30
N LYS A 259 47.33 -6.41 3.66
CA LYS A 259 47.02 -7.83 3.90
C LYS A 259 48.08 -8.76 3.33
N ILE A 260 48.73 -8.41 2.22
CA ILE A 260 49.86 -9.16 1.67
C ILE A 260 51.04 -9.13 2.65
N LYS A 261 51.41 -7.95 3.15
CA LYS A 261 52.49 -7.81 4.14
C LYS A 261 52.22 -8.60 5.43
N LEU A 262 50.96 -8.62 5.89
CA LEU A 262 50.54 -9.43 7.04
C LEU A 262 50.51 -10.93 6.71
N GLY A 263 50.05 -11.33 5.53
CA GLY A 263 50.05 -12.71 5.07
C GLY A 263 51.44 -13.30 5.00
N LEU A 264 52.42 -12.55 4.47
CA LEU A 264 53.83 -12.93 4.47
C LEU A 264 54.43 -13.06 5.88
N SER A 265 53.89 -12.33 6.87
CA SER A 265 54.33 -12.44 8.28
C SER A 265 53.65 -13.56 9.07
N ILE A 266 52.39 -13.88 8.75
CA ILE A 266 51.58 -14.91 9.42
C ILE A 266 51.89 -16.29 8.86
N TYR A 267 52.05 -16.41 7.55
CA TYR A 267 52.22 -17.69 6.85
C TYR A 267 53.33 -18.57 7.45
N PRO A 268 54.55 -18.07 7.74
CA PRO A 268 55.60 -18.89 8.34
C PRO A 268 55.22 -19.40 9.74
N LYS A 269 54.49 -18.60 10.53
CA LYS A 269 54.02 -18.98 11.86
C LYS A 269 52.92 -20.04 11.80
N VAL A 270 52.00 -19.93 10.84
CA VAL A 270 50.95 -20.94 10.60
C VAL A 270 51.57 -22.22 10.06
N ALA A 271 52.52 -22.13 9.11
CA ALA A 271 53.22 -23.27 8.54
C ALA A 271 54.05 -24.03 9.57
N ALA A 272 54.59 -23.34 10.59
CA ALA A 272 55.28 -23.99 11.71
C ALA A 272 54.35 -24.83 12.60
N ILE A 273 53.05 -24.53 12.64
CA ILE A 273 52.04 -25.23 13.47
C ILE A 273 51.27 -26.27 12.64
N GLN A 274 50.81 -25.90 11.44
CA GLN A 274 50.05 -26.74 10.52
C GLN A 274 50.59 -26.61 9.09
N PRO A 275 51.67 -27.35 8.72
CA PRO A 275 52.35 -27.20 7.44
C PRO A 275 51.49 -27.59 6.24
N PHE A 276 50.62 -28.61 6.37
CA PHE A 276 49.83 -29.13 5.25
C PHE A 276 48.67 -28.19 4.83
N HIS A 277 48.08 -27.47 5.78
CA HIS A 277 46.96 -26.56 5.53
C HIS A 277 47.36 -25.08 5.64
N ALA A 278 48.66 -24.78 5.67
CA ALA A 278 49.18 -23.45 5.96
C ALA A 278 48.63 -22.37 5.01
N GLU A 279 48.57 -22.66 3.72
CA GLU A 279 48.02 -21.72 2.71
C GLU A 279 46.53 -21.45 2.96
N LYS A 280 45.76 -22.50 3.23
CA LYS A 280 44.30 -22.41 3.41
C LYS A 280 43.95 -21.71 4.72
N ILE A 281 44.61 -22.06 5.81
CA ILE A 281 44.39 -21.46 7.13
C ILE A 281 44.82 -19.99 7.13
N THR A 282 45.98 -19.67 6.52
CA THR A 282 46.42 -18.27 6.38
C THR A 282 45.41 -17.46 5.57
N GLY A 283 44.84 -18.05 4.51
CA GLY A 283 43.73 -17.46 3.75
C GLY A 283 42.47 -17.20 4.58
N MET A 284 42.03 -18.19 5.36
CA MET A 284 40.89 -18.08 6.27
C MET A 284 41.07 -16.96 7.30
N LEU A 285 42.28 -16.81 7.84
CA LEU A 285 42.61 -15.75 8.80
C LEU A 285 42.63 -14.36 8.13
N LEU A 286 43.22 -14.23 6.93
CA LEU A 286 43.31 -12.96 6.21
C LEU A 286 41.95 -12.44 5.71
N GLU A 287 41.05 -13.33 5.30
CA GLU A 287 39.69 -12.98 4.86
C GLU A 287 38.74 -12.79 6.04
N GLY A 288 38.82 -13.66 7.05
CA GLY A 288 37.89 -13.67 8.17
C GLY A 288 38.13 -12.56 9.20
N LEU A 289 39.35 -12.03 9.35
CA LEU A 289 39.69 -11.12 10.45
C LEU A 289 40.04 -9.69 9.97
N PRO A 290 39.62 -8.63 10.70
CA PRO A 290 40.06 -7.26 10.46
C PRO A 290 41.57 -7.08 10.65
N THR A 291 42.19 -6.19 9.86
CA THR A 291 43.65 -5.93 9.84
C THR A 291 44.24 -5.58 11.23
N LEU A 292 43.53 -4.80 12.04
CA LEU A 292 43.96 -4.43 13.40
C LEU A 292 43.94 -5.61 14.38
N GLN A 293 43.02 -6.57 14.20
CA GLN A 293 42.97 -7.78 15.02
C GLN A 293 44.06 -8.77 14.61
N LEU A 294 44.30 -8.92 13.31
CA LEU A 294 45.41 -9.74 12.79
C LEU A 294 46.76 -9.26 13.34
N GLN A 295 46.99 -7.94 13.40
CA GLN A 295 48.21 -7.40 14.01
C GLN A 295 48.35 -7.71 15.52
N ARG A 296 47.25 -7.77 16.27
CA ARG A 296 47.28 -8.17 17.69
C ARG A 296 47.56 -9.66 17.84
N ILE A 297 46.92 -10.49 17.02
CA ILE A 297 47.08 -11.95 17.03
C ILE A 297 48.49 -12.38 16.62
N ILE A 298 49.13 -11.66 15.68
CA ILE A 298 50.54 -11.90 15.30
C ILE A 298 51.51 -11.74 16.48
N ASN A 299 51.20 -10.85 17.43
CA ASN A 299 52.07 -10.51 18.55
C ASN A 299 51.82 -11.38 19.79
N ILE A 300 50.76 -12.18 19.82
CA ILE A 300 50.38 -13.04 20.95
C ILE A 300 50.22 -14.47 20.42
N ASP A 301 51.27 -15.29 20.53
CA ASP A 301 51.33 -16.62 19.88
C ASP A 301 50.23 -17.60 20.36
N GLU A 302 49.72 -17.45 21.59
CA GLU A 302 48.59 -18.24 22.12
C GLU A 302 47.27 -17.97 21.38
N ASP A 303 46.96 -16.71 21.06
CA ASP A 303 45.73 -16.35 20.34
C ASP A 303 45.79 -16.83 18.87
N LEU A 304 46.99 -16.85 18.28
CA LEU A 304 47.18 -17.37 16.92
C LEU A 304 46.97 -18.88 16.87
N ARG A 305 47.45 -19.63 17.87
CA ARG A 305 47.23 -21.09 17.98
C ARG A 305 45.76 -21.44 18.08
N ASN A 306 45.02 -20.77 18.99
CA ASN A 306 43.59 -21.00 19.17
C ASN A 306 42.80 -20.79 17.86
N ARG A 307 43.17 -19.78 17.07
CA ARG A 307 42.50 -19.50 15.78
C ARG A 307 42.88 -20.48 14.66
N ILE A 308 44.07 -21.06 14.71
CA ILE A 308 44.48 -22.13 13.79
C ILE A 308 43.68 -23.41 14.09
N ASP A 309 43.47 -23.72 15.37
CA ASP A 309 42.67 -24.89 15.78
C ASP A 309 41.19 -24.72 15.43
N ASP A 310 40.62 -23.52 15.60
CA ASP A 310 39.26 -23.18 15.15
C ASP A 310 39.11 -23.41 13.62
N ALA A 311 40.09 -22.96 12.83
CA ALA A 311 40.08 -23.15 11.37
C ALA A 311 40.19 -24.64 10.98
N MET A 312 40.97 -25.42 11.72
CA MET A 312 41.16 -26.85 11.46
C MET A 312 39.90 -27.67 11.79
N ASN A 313 39.17 -27.32 12.86
CA ASN A 313 37.89 -27.95 13.20
C ASN A 313 36.84 -27.75 12.08
N ILE A 314 36.84 -26.58 11.45
CA ILE A 314 35.95 -26.26 10.32
C ILE A 314 36.30 -27.07 9.06
N LEU A 315 37.60 -27.28 8.79
CA LEU A 315 38.07 -28.09 7.66
C LEU A 315 37.77 -29.59 7.84
N THR A 316 37.86 -30.09 9.07
CA THR A 316 37.53 -31.50 9.38
C THR A 316 36.03 -31.78 9.35
N SER A 317 35.19 -30.84 9.84
CA SER A 317 33.73 -31.01 9.81
C SER A 317 33.13 -31.01 8.40
N SER A 318 33.79 -30.35 7.43
CA SER A 318 33.35 -30.32 6.03
C SER A 318 33.79 -31.53 5.20
N SER A 319 34.64 -32.39 5.77
CA SER A 319 35.08 -33.65 5.14
C SER A 319 34.09 -34.81 5.40
N ASN A 320 33.51 -34.87 6.61
CA ASN A 320 32.61 -35.96 7.04
C ASN A 320 31.20 -35.94 6.41
N THR A 321 30.79 -34.84 5.77
CA THR A 321 29.47 -34.73 5.12
C THR A 321 29.40 -35.33 3.72
N ARG A 322 30.53 -35.75 3.14
CA ARG A 322 30.58 -36.34 1.78
C ARG A 322 30.30 -37.85 1.74
N ASP A 323 30.46 -38.58 2.85
CA ASP A 323 30.36 -40.05 2.86
C ASP A 323 28.96 -40.62 3.20
N ILE A 324 27.96 -39.79 3.51
CA ILE A 324 26.62 -40.25 3.92
C ILE A 324 25.58 -40.22 2.76
N GLN A 325 25.95 -39.74 1.57
CA GLN A 325 25.03 -39.58 0.43
C GLN A 325 25.13 -40.68 -0.65
N GLN A 326 25.66 -41.87 -0.36
CA GLN A 326 25.87 -42.90 -1.40
C GLN A 326 24.94 -44.12 -1.39
N ASN A 327 24.04 -44.31 -0.42
CA ASN A 327 23.37 -45.62 -0.28
C ASN A 327 21.85 -45.69 -0.37
N ASP A 328 21.11 -44.62 -0.69
CA ASP A 328 19.69 -44.77 -1.01
C ASP A 328 19.26 -43.72 -2.03
N LEU A 329 19.12 -44.13 -3.30
CA LEU A 329 18.25 -43.59 -4.35
C LEU A 329 18.67 -44.13 -5.73
N SER A 330 18.57 -45.45 -5.92
CA SER A 330 18.49 -46.02 -7.27
C SER A 330 17.04 -46.27 -7.64
N ILE A 331 16.64 -45.75 -8.79
CA ILE A 331 15.42 -46.01 -9.57
C ILE A 331 14.41 -44.84 -9.54
N THR A 332 14.25 -44.23 -10.73
CA THR A 332 13.37 -43.12 -11.14
C THR A 332 13.89 -41.69 -10.90
N ASN A 333 14.76 -41.19 -11.81
CA ASN A 333 14.74 -39.80 -12.34
C ASN A 333 15.93 -39.49 -13.28
N GLU A 334 16.22 -40.34 -14.26
CA GLU A 334 17.10 -39.95 -15.37
C GLU A 334 16.31 -39.18 -16.43
N ARG A 335 16.14 -37.86 -16.22
CA ARG A 335 15.94 -36.85 -17.29
C ARG A 335 15.84 -35.38 -16.84
N LEU A 336 16.05 -35.05 -15.56
CA LEU A 336 15.77 -33.69 -15.04
C LEU A 336 16.94 -32.95 -14.36
N LEU A 337 18.20 -33.37 -14.52
CA LEU A 337 19.34 -32.69 -13.87
C LEU A 337 20.51 -32.36 -14.81
N ASN A 338 20.21 -31.79 -15.99
CA ASN A 338 21.20 -31.01 -16.74
C ASN A 338 20.57 -29.66 -17.04
N ASN A 339 20.73 -28.70 -16.12
CA ASN A 339 20.75 -27.23 -16.31
C ASN A 339 20.42 -26.52 -14.98
N ASN A 340 21.32 -26.60 -14.00
CA ASN A 340 21.32 -25.68 -12.87
C ASN A 340 22.47 -24.69 -13.08
N PHE A 341 22.18 -23.56 -13.72
CA PHE A 341 23.02 -22.38 -13.63
C PHE A 341 22.85 -21.79 -12.23
N THR A 342 23.90 -21.87 -11.41
CA THR A 342 23.98 -21.27 -10.08
C THR A 342 24.14 -19.75 -10.22
N TYR A 343 23.03 -19.01 -10.12
CA TYR A 343 23.00 -17.55 -10.01
C TYR A 343 22.85 -17.16 -8.55
N ASP A 344 23.96 -16.83 -7.88
CA ASP A 344 23.89 -16.37 -6.49
C ASP A 344 25.04 -15.38 -6.19
N LYS A 345 24.79 -14.08 -6.43
CA LYS A 345 25.33 -12.96 -5.63
C LYS A 345 24.69 -11.61 -6.03
N GLN A 346 24.50 -10.74 -5.04
CA GLN A 346 24.11 -9.31 -5.10
C GLN A 346 22.64 -8.88 -5.29
N LEU A 347 21.62 -9.74 -5.23
CA LEU A 347 20.21 -9.29 -5.24
C LEU A 347 19.63 -9.16 -3.82
N ASN A 348 19.09 -7.97 -3.49
CA ASN A 348 18.51 -7.65 -2.19
C ASN A 348 17.19 -8.43 -1.96
N GLU A 349 17.06 -9.08 -0.81
CA GLU A 349 15.93 -9.95 -0.46
C GLU A 349 14.57 -9.22 -0.47
N TYR A 350 14.57 -7.94 -0.11
CA TYR A 350 13.37 -7.10 0.00
C TYR A 350 13.00 -6.39 -1.31
N THR A 351 13.48 -6.87 -2.45
CA THR A 351 13.14 -6.29 -3.77
C THR A 351 11.63 -6.44 -4.06
N PRO A 352 10.95 -5.45 -4.69
CA PRO A 352 9.57 -5.60 -5.14
C PRO A 352 9.32 -6.88 -5.96
N LEU A 353 8.10 -7.43 -5.93
CA LEU A 353 7.76 -8.66 -6.65
C LEU A 353 7.57 -8.43 -8.15
N PHE A 354 7.02 -7.29 -8.53
CA PHE A 354 6.74 -6.93 -9.91
C PHE A 354 7.44 -5.62 -10.27
N TRP A 355 7.62 -5.41 -11.56
CA TRP A 355 8.13 -4.16 -12.10
C TRP A 355 7.52 -3.92 -13.48
N GLN A 356 7.61 -2.67 -13.91
CA GLN A 356 7.07 -2.22 -15.18
C GLN A 356 8.23 -2.01 -16.19
N PRO A 357 8.31 -2.83 -17.26
CA PRO A 357 9.36 -2.73 -18.28
C PRO A 357 9.18 -1.54 -19.23
N ASP A 358 7.95 -1.30 -19.71
CA ASP A 358 7.59 -0.20 -20.62
C ASP A 358 6.61 0.76 -19.92
N LYS A 359 6.50 2.04 -20.34
CA LYS A 359 5.53 3.03 -19.79
C LYS A 359 4.03 2.69 -20.00
N LYS A 360 3.70 1.49 -20.48
CA LYS A 360 2.35 1.04 -20.87
C LYS A 360 1.47 0.50 -19.72
N GLY A 361 1.97 0.49 -18.48
CA GLY A 361 1.21 0.05 -17.30
C GLY A 361 1.01 -1.47 -17.21
N VAL A 362 1.90 -2.27 -17.81
CA VAL A 362 1.93 -3.73 -17.71
C VAL A 362 3.11 -4.18 -16.84
N TYR A 363 2.94 -5.28 -16.12
CA TYR A 363 3.90 -5.75 -15.12
C TYR A 363 4.45 -7.14 -15.43
N ALA A 364 5.73 -7.33 -15.15
CA ALA A 364 6.41 -8.61 -15.18
C ALA A 364 7.02 -8.93 -13.80
N PRO A 365 7.23 -10.22 -13.47
CA PRO A 365 7.99 -10.60 -12.29
C PRO A 365 9.37 -9.95 -12.29
N ARG A 366 9.78 -9.41 -11.14
CA ARG A 366 11.10 -8.81 -10.97
C ARG A 366 12.14 -9.87 -10.57
N PRO A 367 13.26 -9.98 -11.30
CA PRO A 367 14.39 -10.80 -10.88
C PRO A 367 14.83 -10.42 -9.46
N GLY A 368 15.18 -11.42 -8.66
CA GLY A 368 15.55 -11.24 -7.26
C GLY A 368 16.05 -12.54 -6.66
N LYS A 369 16.55 -12.49 -5.42
CA LYS A 369 16.98 -13.69 -4.71
C LYS A 369 15.79 -14.64 -4.53
N TYR A 370 15.93 -15.88 -4.98
CA TYR A 370 14.88 -16.90 -4.92
C TYR A 370 14.75 -17.54 -3.52
N THR A 371 14.56 -16.70 -2.50
CA THR A 371 14.27 -17.19 -1.15
C THR A 371 12.92 -17.90 -1.12
N PRO A 372 12.74 -18.94 -0.26
CA PRO A 372 11.48 -19.67 -0.19
C PRO A 372 10.30 -18.77 0.15
N GLU A 373 10.50 -17.70 0.92
CA GLU A 373 9.50 -16.71 1.27
C GLU A 373 9.05 -15.91 0.04
N ARG A 374 10.00 -15.46 -0.80
CA ARG A 374 9.70 -14.73 -2.03
C ARG A 374 8.99 -15.62 -3.06
N LEU A 375 9.43 -16.86 -3.21
CA LEU A 375 8.77 -17.83 -4.09
C LEU A 375 7.34 -18.15 -3.61
N THR A 376 7.16 -18.27 -2.29
CA THR A 376 5.83 -18.42 -1.69
C THR A 376 4.95 -17.19 -1.91
N ALA A 377 5.54 -15.98 -1.88
CA ALA A 377 4.83 -14.76 -2.23
C ALA A 377 4.30 -14.80 -3.67
N TYR A 378 5.10 -15.17 -4.67
CA TYR A 378 4.63 -15.36 -6.05
C TYR A 378 3.52 -16.42 -6.14
N ARG A 379 3.65 -17.52 -5.40
CA ARG A 379 2.60 -18.54 -5.32
C ARG A 379 1.31 -18.00 -4.71
N ASN A 380 1.38 -17.16 -3.69
CA ASN A 380 0.22 -16.47 -3.11
C ASN A 380 -0.43 -15.47 -4.08
N VAL A 381 0.36 -14.76 -4.88
CA VAL A 381 -0.20 -13.94 -5.98
C VAL A 381 -0.92 -14.82 -7.00
N GLY A 382 -0.35 -15.97 -7.35
CA GLY A 382 -1.02 -16.97 -8.19
C GLY A 382 -2.35 -17.44 -7.60
N ARG A 383 -2.41 -17.68 -6.28
CA ARG A 383 -3.65 -18.07 -5.58
C ARG A 383 -4.70 -16.96 -5.62
N LEU A 384 -4.30 -15.70 -5.47
CA LEU A 384 -5.22 -14.56 -5.61
C LEU A 384 -5.80 -14.50 -7.04
N ILE A 385 -4.96 -14.66 -8.07
CA ILE A 385 -5.41 -14.77 -9.47
C ILE A 385 -6.43 -15.90 -9.62
N GLY A 386 -6.13 -17.09 -9.08
CA GLY A 386 -7.02 -18.25 -9.13
C GLY A 386 -8.36 -18.01 -8.41
N LEU A 387 -8.34 -17.35 -7.25
CA LEU A 387 -9.55 -17.00 -6.48
C LEU A 387 -10.42 -16.00 -7.24
N CYS A 388 -9.83 -14.97 -7.86
CA CYS A 388 -10.57 -14.01 -8.67
C CYS A 388 -11.26 -14.69 -9.86
N LEU A 389 -10.52 -15.54 -10.59
CA LEU A 389 -11.08 -16.32 -11.71
C LEU A 389 -12.19 -17.28 -11.25
N LEU A 390 -12.02 -17.96 -10.11
CA LEU A 390 -13.03 -18.87 -9.55
C LEU A 390 -14.30 -18.12 -9.12
N GLN A 391 -14.15 -16.93 -8.55
CA GLN A 391 -15.26 -16.11 -8.06
C GLN A 391 -15.89 -15.23 -9.14
N ASN A 392 -15.38 -15.27 -10.38
CA ASN A 392 -15.74 -14.37 -11.48
C ASN A 392 -15.56 -12.88 -11.12
N GLU A 393 -14.55 -12.56 -10.31
CA GLU A 393 -14.20 -11.20 -9.90
C GLU A 393 -12.92 -10.73 -10.62
N LEU A 394 -12.76 -9.41 -10.79
CA LEU A 394 -11.58 -8.83 -11.42
C LEU A 394 -10.43 -8.69 -10.43
N PHE A 395 -9.21 -8.91 -10.91
CA PHE A 395 -7.97 -8.60 -10.21
C PHE A 395 -7.16 -7.60 -11.04
N PRO A 396 -6.97 -6.36 -10.57
CA PRO A 396 -6.30 -5.31 -11.35
C PRO A 396 -4.77 -5.48 -11.32
N LEU A 397 -4.31 -6.60 -11.86
CA LEU A 397 -2.91 -6.98 -12.04
C LEU A 397 -2.64 -7.18 -13.54
N PRO A 398 -2.32 -6.11 -14.29
CA PRO A 398 -2.09 -6.19 -15.73
C PRO A 398 -0.73 -6.85 -16.02
N LEU A 399 -0.73 -8.15 -16.25
CA LEU A 399 0.47 -8.94 -16.53
C LEU A 399 0.92 -8.83 -18.00
N CYS A 400 2.23 -8.87 -18.24
CA CYS A 400 2.79 -8.96 -19.58
C CYS A 400 2.35 -10.26 -20.28
N ARG A 401 2.21 -10.20 -21.62
CA ARG A 401 1.69 -11.31 -22.46
C ARG A 401 2.47 -12.63 -22.28
N HIS A 402 3.79 -12.58 -22.16
CA HIS A 402 4.62 -13.78 -21.94
C HIS A 402 4.33 -14.46 -20.60
N VAL A 403 4.04 -13.70 -19.54
CA VAL A 403 3.66 -14.22 -18.22
C VAL A 403 2.34 -15.00 -18.32
N ILE A 404 1.34 -14.41 -18.99
CA ILE A 404 0.04 -15.05 -19.23
C ILE A 404 0.21 -16.34 -20.03
N LYS A 405 0.98 -16.28 -21.13
CA LYS A 405 1.29 -17.46 -21.94
C LYS A 405 1.97 -18.56 -21.13
N TYR A 406 2.87 -18.22 -20.21
CA TYR A 406 3.53 -19.19 -19.33
C TYR A 406 2.51 -19.88 -18.40
N ILE A 407 1.59 -19.12 -17.78
CA ILE A 407 0.51 -19.67 -16.93
C ILE A 407 -0.37 -20.64 -17.73
N LEU A 408 -0.77 -20.23 -18.95
CA LEU A 408 -1.61 -21.01 -19.87
C LEU A 408 -0.87 -22.15 -20.59
N ASN A 409 0.43 -22.34 -20.33
CA ASN A 409 1.26 -23.33 -21.01
C ASN A 409 1.29 -23.16 -22.55
N ARG A 410 1.28 -21.93 -23.05
CA ARG A 410 1.35 -21.58 -24.47
C ARG A 410 2.78 -21.25 -24.89
N SER A 411 3.07 -21.39 -26.18
CA SER A 411 4.39 -21.04 -26.73
C SER A 411 4.64 -19.53 -26.70
N ILE A 412 5.76 -19.15 -26.08
CA ILE A 412 6.27 -17.78 -26.05
C ILE A 412 7.20 -17.63 -27.26
N ARG A 413 6.90 -16.66 -28.11
CA ARG A 413 7.62 -16.38 -29.37
C ARG A 413 8.41 -15.09 -29.22
N TRP A 414 9.42 -14.87 -30.07
CA TRP A 414 10.21 -13.63 -30.03
C TRP A 414 9.36 -12.37 -30.26
N HIS A 415 8.28 -12.45 -31.04
CA HIS A 415 7.30 -11.36 -31.19
C HIS A 415 6.64 -10.91 -29.89
N ASP A 416 6.57 -11.78 -28.86
CA ASP A 416 6.04 -11.40 -27.55
C ASP A 416 6.95 -10.38 -26.85
N LEU A 417 8.22 -10.26 -27.27
CA LEU A 417 9.15 -9.23 -26.80
C LEU A 417 8.64 -7.83 -27.11
N ALA A 418 7.92 -7.63 -28.22
CA ALA A 418 7.36 -6.31 -28.56
C ALA A 418 6.34 -5.79 -27.52
N PHE A 419 5.69 -6.69 -26.79
CA PHE A 419 4.74 -6.36 -25.71
C PHE A 419 5.43 -6.22 -24.35
N PHE A 420 6.65 -6.74 -24.22
CA PHE A 420 7.45 -6.68 -23.01
C PHE A 420 8.41 -5.49 -23.01
N ASP A 421 9.21 -5.36 -24.06
CA ASP A 421 10.14 -4.26 -24.33
C ASP A 421 10.10 -3.92 -25.83
N SER A 422 9.29 -2.91 -26.15
CA SER A 422 9.09 -2.49 -27.54
C SER A 422 10.34 -1.88 -28.19
N MET A 423 11.20 -1.24 -27.40
CA MET A 423 12.43 -0.62 -27.89
C MET A 423 13.46 -1.68 -28.27
N MET A 424 13.70 -2.66 -27.40
CA MET A 424 14.63 -3.76 -27.66
C MET A 424 14.17 -4.63 -28.83
N TYR A 425 12.86 -4.92 -28.92
CA TYR A 425 12.30 -5.64 -30.06
C TYR A 425 12.61 -4.95 -31.39
N GLU A 426 12.38 -3.64 -31.48
CA GLU A 426 12.64 -2.87 -32.69
C GLU A 426 14.14 -2.80 -33.01
N ASN A 427 15.01 -2.68 -31.99
CA ASN A 427 16.47 -2.71 -32.18
C ASN A 427 16.94 -4.05 -32.77
N LEU A 428 16.50 -5.18 -32.21
CA LEU A 428 16.83 -6.52 -32.72
C LEU A 428 16.26 -6.76 -34.12
N ARG A 429 15.03 -6.29 -34.37
CA ARG A 429 14.38 -6.36 -35.68
C ARG A 429 15.13 -5.56 -36.75
N ARG A 430 15.54 -4.33 -36.44
CA ARG A 430 16.36 -3.49 -37.34
C ARG A 430 17.72 -4.12 -37.60
N THR A 431 18.35 -4.67 -36.56
CA THR A 431 19.62 -5.41 -36.70
C THR A 431 19.49 -6.57 -37.69
N ALA A 432 18.40 -7.35 -37.62
CA ALA A 432 18.12 -8.41 -38.58
C ALA A 432 17.88 -7.87 -40.01
N TYR A 433 17.08 -6.81 -40.15
CA TYR A 433 16.78 -6.21 -41.45
C TYR A 433 18.02 -5.60 -42.13
N ASP A 434 18.84 -4.87 -41.38
CA ASP A 434 20.06 -4.25 -41.89
C ASP A 434 21.11 -5.31 -42.22
N ALA A 435 21.15 -6.43 -41.50
CA ALA A 435 22.00 -7.56 -41.82
C ALA A 435 21.61 -8.24 -43.14
N GLU A 436 20.30 -8.37 -43.42
CA GLU A 436 19.81 -8.88 -44.70
C GLU A 436 20.19 -7.97 -45.88
N LYS A 437 20.21 -6.64 -45.65
CA LYS A 437 20.51 -5.65 -46.70
C LYS A 437 22.00 -5.41 -46.93
N ASN A 438 22.79 -5.35 -45.85
CA ASN A 438 24.21 -4.95 -45.87
C ASN A 438 25.17 -6.14 -45.71
N GLY A 439 24.67 -7.35 -45.48
CA GLY A 439 25.46 -8.57 -45.38
C GLY A 439 26.28 -8.71 -44.09
N SER A 440 27.27 -9.60 -44.11
CA SER A 440 28.04 -10.02 -42.92
C SER A 440 28.94 -8.94 -42.32
N GLN A 441 29.36 -7.94 -43.09
CA GLN A 441 30.21 -6.85 -42.60
C GLN A 441 29.51 -6.02 -41.51
N TYR A 442 28.24 -5.68 -41.72
CA TYR A 442 27.46 -4.89 -40.75
C TYR A 442 27.36 -5.56 -39.38
N ILE A 443 27.14 -6.88 -39.34
CA ILE A 443 27.04 -7.64 -38.07
C ILE A 443 28.39 -7.72 -37.36
N ASN A 444 29.48 -7.89 -38.10
CA ASN A 444 30.82 -7.96 -37.52
C ASN A 444 31.22 -6.63 -36.86
N ASP A 445 30.79 -5.50 -37.42
CA ASP A 445 31.06 -4.15 -36.88
C ASP A 445 30.31 -3.88 -35.55
N LEU A 446 29.22 -4.61 -35.28
CA LEU A 446 28.45 -4.48 -34.04
C LEU A 446 29.09 -5.22 -32.85
N HIS A 447 30.08 -6.08 -33.09
CA HIS A 447 30.81 -6.86 -32.07
C HIS A 447 29.89 -7.52 -31.02
N LEU A 448 28.76 -8.08 -31.48
CA LEU A 448 27.81 -8.77 -30.62
C LEU A 448 28.33 -10.17 -30.26
N THR A 449 28.13 -10.59 -29.02
CA THR A 449 28.40 -11.95 -28.54
C THR A 449 27.11 -12.61 -28.07
N PHE A 450 27.11 -13.93 -27.85
CA PHE A 450 25.97 -14.64 -27.24
C PHE A 450 25.87 -14.39 -25.73
N SER A 451 26.01 -13.13 -25.32
CA SER A 451 25.81 -12.67 -23.95
C SER A 451 24.82 -11.51 -23.94
N MET A 452 24.14 -11.31 -22.81
CA MET A 452 23.18 -10.24 -22.60
C MET A 452 23.47 -9.55 -21.28
N THR A 453 23.61 -8.22 -21.32
CA THR A 453 23.65 -7.40 -20.11
C THR A 453 22.25 -6.89 -19.82
N VAL A 454 21.71 -7.24 -18.65
CA VAL A 454 20.38 -6.80 -18.23
C VAL A 454 20.45 -5.45 -17.51
N THR A 455 19.31 -4.76 -17.44
CA THR A 455 19.23 -3.46 -16.76
C THR A 455 19.41 -3.59 -15.25
N GLU A 456 19.78 -2.51 -14.55
CA GLU A 456 19.90 -2.51 -13.07
C GLU A 456 18.60 -2.97 -12.37
N LYS A 457 17.43 -2.68 -12.95
CA LYS A 457 16.14 -3.14 -12.41
C LYS A 457 15.95 -4.65 -12.50
N GLU A 458 16.63 -5.28 -13.47
CA GLU A 458 16.65 -6.71 -13.75
C GLU A 458 17.88 -7.43 -13.15
N GLY A 459 18.80 -6.71 -12.50
CA GLY A 459 19.95 -7.26 -11.80
C GLY A 459 21.31 -6.68 -12.22
N GLY A 460 21.39 -5.97 -13.37
CA GLY A 460 22.60 -5.29 -13.83
C GLY A 460 23.75 -6.22 -14.26
N GLU A 461 23.53 -7.53 -14.32
CA GLU A 461 24.55 -8.53 -14.63
C GLU A 461 24.59 -8.89 -16.12
N THR A 462 25.73 -9.44 -16.56
CA THR A 462 25.90 -10.01 -17.89
C THR A 462 25.75 -11.52 -17.83
N TYR A 463 24.87 -12.07 -18.66
CA TYR A 463 24.55 -13.49 -18.73
C TYR A 463 24.91 -14.07 -20.09
N ASP A 464 25.48 -15.27 -20.06
CA ASP A 464 25.72 -16.06 -21.26
C ASP A 464 24.40 -16.73 -21.72
N LEU A 465 23.98 -16.46 -22.97
CA LEU A 465 22.75 -17.00 -23.55
C LEU A 465 22.87 -18.48 -23.94
N ILE A 466 24.10 -18.95 -24.13
CA ILE A 466 24.50 -20.34 -24.37
C ILE A 466 25.78 -20.61 -23.56
N PRO A 467 26.16 -21.87 -23.32
CA PRO A 467 27.44 -22.16 -22.65
C PRO A 467 28.62 -21.49 -23.37
N ASN A 468 29.42 -20.70 -22.62
CA ASN A 468 30.53 -19.87 -23.13
C ASN A 468 30.10 -18.86 -24.21
N GLY A 469 28.91 -18.29 -24.07
CA GLY A 469 28.32 -17.35 -25.03
C GLY A 469 29.10 -16.05 -25.18
N SER A 470 29.71 -15.57 -24.10
CA SER A 470 30.64 -14.42 -24.08
C SER A 470 31.85 -14.59 -25.00
N LEU A 471 32.25 -15.83 -25.32
CA LEU A 471 33.35 -16.15 -26.22
C LEU A 471 32.89 -16.47 -27.65
N LYS A 472 31.57 -16.44 -27.91
CA LYS A 472 31.01 -16.75 -29.23
C LYS A 472 30.42 -15.51 -29.86
N ASP A 473 31.01 -15.11 -30.98
CA ASP A 473 30.54 -13.98 -31.76
C ASP A 473 29.23 -14.30 -32.50
N VAL A 474 28.39 -13.28 -32.59
CA VAL A 474 27.19 -13.30 -33.43
C VAL A 474 27.62 -13.02 -34.87
N THR A 475 27.23 -13.90 -35.77
CA THR A 475 27.49 -13.84 -37.20
C THR A 475 26.16 -13.86 -37.96
N TYR A 476 26.18 -13.48 -39.24
CA TYR A 476 24.99 -13.51 -40.09
C TYR A 476 24.25 -14.87 -40.06
N SER A 477 24.98 -16.00 -40.00
CA SER A 477 24.39 -17.34 -39.99
C SER A 477 23.75 -17.73 -38.65
N ASN A 478 24.15 -17.10 -37.54
CA ASN A 478 23.66 -17.43 -36.20
C ASN A 478 22.80 -16.32 -35.56
N LEU A 479 22.58 -15.20 -36.27
CA LEU A 479 21.85 -14.03 -35.81
C LEU A 479 20.41 -14.33 -35.35
N TYR A 480 19.64 -15.11 -36.12
CA TYR A 480 18.28 -15.45 -35.72
C TYR A 480 18.23 -16.33 -34.47
N GLU A 481 19.21 -17.22 -34.29
CA GLU A 481 19.33 -18.02 -33.07
C GLU A 481 19.70 -17.12 -31.88
N PHE A 482 20.61 -16.15 -32.06
CA PHE A 482 20.90 -15.13 -31.06
C PHE A 482 19.63 -14.36 -30.65
N ILE A 483 18.87 -13.82 -31.60
CA ILE A 483 17.63 -13.07 -31.33
C ILE A 483 16.61 -13.93 -30.58
N LYS A 484 16.44 -15.18 -31.00
CA LYS A 484 15.52 -16.11 -30.35
C LYS A 484 15.94 -16.41 -28.91
N ARG A 485 17.22 -16.73 -28.68
CA ARG A 485 17.77 -17.01 -27.34
C ARG A 485 17.75 -15.80 -26.44
N TYR A 486 18.02 -14.62 -26.99
CA TYR A 486 17.92 -13.35 -26.27
C TYR A 486 16.49 -13.13 -25.75
N ALA A 487 15.49 -13.27 -26.63
CA ALA A 487 14.09 -13.09 -26.27
C ALA A 487 13.62 -14.15 -25.26
N GLU A 488 13.98 -15.42 -25.45
CA GLU A 488 13.64 -16.53 -24.55
C GLU A 488 14.27 -16.36 -23.16
N PHE A 489 15.56 -16.04 -23.10
CA PHE A 489 16.27 -15.86 -21.85
C PHE A 489 15.70 -14.70 -21.03
N ARG A 490 15.49 -13.55 -21.68
CA ARG A 490 15.01 -12.35 -21.00
C ARG A 490 13.57 -12.47 -20.49
N MET A 491 12.68 -13.13 -21.24
CA MET A 491 11.27 -13.29 -20.84
C MET A 491 11.01 -14.49 -19.93
N ILE A 492 11.83 -15.54 -19.99
CA ILE A 492 11.59 -16.81 -19.28
C ILE A 492 12.71 -17.12 -18.31
N HIS A 493 13.93 -17.42 -18.79
CA HIS A 493 14.98 -18.00 -17.96
C HIS A 493 15.39 -17.10 -16.79
N LEU A 494 15.41 -15.77 -16.99
CA LEU A 494 15.75 -14.83 -15.92
C LEU A 494 14.80 -14.88 -14.72
N VAL A 495 13.54 -15.28 -14.93
CA VAL A 495 12.45 -15.23 -13.92
C VAL A 495 11.68 -16.54 -13.81
N GLU A 496 12.25 -17.65 -14.29
CA GLU A 496 11.55 -18.93 -14.47
C GLU A 496 10.97 -19.47 -13.17
N GLN A 497 11.73 -19.36 -12.07
CA GLN A 497 11.25 -19.80 -10.74
C GLN A 497 10.04 -18.99 -10.27
N SER A 498 10.03 -17.68 -10.51
CA SER A 498 8.91 -16.79 -10.18
C SER A 498 7.67 -17.15 -11.02
N LEU A 499 7.85 -17.36 -12.33
CA LEU A 499 6.78 -17.75 -13.26
C LEU A 499 6.17 -19.11 -12.88
N ARG A 500 7.01 -20.08 -12.53
CA ARG A 500 6.58 -21.41 -12.08
C ARG A 500 5.74 -21.33 -10.81
N HIS A 501 6.17 -20.56 -9.80
CA HIS A 501 5.42 -20.42 -8.56
C HIS A 501 4.09 -19.68 -8.75
N LEU A 502 4.07 -18.64 -9.59
CA LEU A 502 2.84 -17.96 -9.98
C LEU A 502 1.83 -18.95 -10.60
N ARG A 503 2.28 -19.76 -11.57
CA ARG A 503 1.46 -20.80 -12.22
C ARG A 503 0.96 -21.84 -11.22
N LEU A 504 1.83 -22.37 -10.36
CA LEU A 504 1.44 -23.32 -9.31
C LEU A 504 0.37 -22.74 -8.39
N GLY A 505 0.47 -21.46 -8.04
CA GLY A 505 -0.53 -20.77 -7.22
C GLY A 505 -1.91 -20.70 -7.87
N VAL A 506 -1.98 -20.45 -9.18
CA VAL A 506 -3.27 -20.44 -9.92
C VAL A 506 -3.95 -21.80 -9.84
N PHE A 507 -3.19 -22.88 -10.05
CA PHE A 507 -3.70 -24.26 -10.01
C PHE A 507 -3.81 -24.85 -8.60
N ASP A 508 -3.36 -24.14 -7.55
CA ASP A 508 -3.74 -24.46 -6.17
C ASP A 508 -5.23 -24.18 -5.93
N VAL A 509 -5.87 -23.35 -6.77
CA VAL A 509 -7.29 -22.94 -6.65
C VAL A 509 -8.14 -23.54 -7.78
N LEU A 510 -7.63 -23.51 -9.02
CA LEU A 510 -8.36 -23.93 -10.21
C LEU A 510 -8.01 -25.35 -10.66
N PRO A 511 -8.94 -26.10 -11.28
CA PRO A 511 -8.64 -27.37 -11.94
C PRO A 511 -7.62 -27.20 -13.07
N SER A 512 -6.76 -28.20 -13.28
CA SER A 512 -5.66 -28.14 -14.26
C SER A 512 -6.11 -27.93 -15.71
N THR A 513 -7.33 -28.33 -16.07
CA THR A 513 -7.89 -28.25 -17.43
C THR A 513 -8.76 -27.02 -17.67
N SER A 514 -9.00 -26.20 -16.64
CA SER A 514 -9.95 -25.09 -16.69
C SER A 514 -9.54 -23.95 -17.64
N LEU A 515 -8.24 -23.85 -17.97
CA LEU A 515 -7.68 -22.76 -18.77
C LEU A 515 -7.28 -23.17 -20.20
N ASP A 516 -7.41 -24.46 -20.57
CA ASP A 516 -6.83 -25.02 -21.80
C ASP A 516 -7.41 -24.44 -23.11
N TYR A 517 -8.67 -23.98 -23.06
CA TYR A 517 -9.38 -23.42 -24.22
C TYR A 517 -9.32 -21.89 -24.29
N LEU A 518 -8.66 -21.23 -23.33
CA LEU A 518 -8.53 -19.78 -23.31
C LEU A 518 -7.31 -19.33 -24.13
N SER A 519 -7.48 -18.21 -24.84
CA SER A 519 -6.37 -17.45 -25.43
C SER A 519 -5.70 -16.57 -24.35
N PRO A 520 -4.46 -16.11 -24.57
CA PRO A 520 -3.81 -15.15 -23.67
C PRO A 520 -4.63 -13.85 -23.51
N GLU A 521 -5.35 -13.45 -24.55
CA GLU A 521 -6.20 -12.26 -24.52
C GLU A 521 -7.49 -12.51 -23.73
N ASP A 522 -8.09 -13.70 -23.88
CA ASP A 522 -9.26 -14.09 -23.07
C ASP A 522 -8.90 -14.08 -21.58
N PHE A 523 -7.75 -14.64 -21.21
CA PHE A 523 -7.27 -14.65 -19.83
C PHE A 523 -7.03 -13.24 -19.31
N ARG A 524 -6.42 -12.36 -20.12
CA ARG A 524 -6.21 -10.94 -19.77
C ARG A 524 -7.54 -10.24 -19.48
N LEU A 525 -8.54 -10.44 -20.35
CA LEU A 525 -9.87 -9.84 -20.24
C LEU A 525 -10.66 -10.39 -19.04
N LEU A 526 -10.59 -11.70 -18.78
CA LEU A 526 -11.23 -12.32 -17.62
C LEU A 526 -10.63 -11.83 -16.29
N LEU A 527 -9.30 -11.62 -16.25
CA LEU A 527 -8.61 -11.20 -15.04
C LEU A 527 -8.73 -9.70 -14.78
N ASN A 528 -8.42 -8.86 -15.77
CA ASN A 528 -8.27 -7.41 -15.59
C ASN A 528 -9.47 -6.60 -16.10
N GLY A 529 -10.28 -7.18 -16.98
CA GLY A 529 -11.29 -6.44 -17.73
C GLY A 529 -10.67 -5.43 -18.70
N THR A 530 -11.38 -4.32 -18.87
CA THR A 530 -11.02 -3.20 -19.75
C THR A 530 -10.60 -2.00 -18.91
N THR A 531 -9.42 -1.46 -19.20
CA THR A 531 -8.85 -0.29 -18.51
C THR A 531 -9.38 1.03 -19.08
N ASN A 532 -9.69 1.05 -20.38
CA ASN A 532 -10.33 2.17 -21.04
C ASN A 532 -11.84 2.08 -20.90
N ILE A 533 -12.40 2.96 -20.08
CA ILE A 533 -13.82 3.03 -19.84
C ILE A 533 -14.52 3.67 -21.04
N ASN A 534 -15.17 2.83 -21.84
CA ASN A 534 -16.06 3.26 -22.91
C ASN A 534 -17.44 3.59 -22.32
N ILE A 535 -17.81 4.87 -22.37
CA ILE A 535 -19.08 5.36 -21.82
C ILE A 535 -20.27 4.73 -22.54
N THR A 536 -20.20 4.50 -23.85
CA THR A 536 -21.29 3.87 -24.61
C THR A 536 -21.55 2.44 -24.12
N THR A 537 -20.50 1.69 -23.81
CA THR A 537 -20.60 0.34 -23.24
C THR A 537 -21.13 0.39 -21.79
N LEU A 538 -20.66 1.34 -20.98
CA LEU A 538 -21.16 1.53 -19.62
C LEU A 538 -22.66 1.89 -19.61
N MET A 539 -23.11 2.71 -20.57
CA MET A 539 -24.52 3.04 -20.76
C MET A 539 -25.37 1.81 -21.01
N THR A 540 -24.92 0.87 -21.85
CA THR A 540 -25.69 -0.36 -22.14
C THR A 540 -25.86 -1.27 -20.93
N TYR A 541 -24.98 -1.17 -19.95
CA TYR A 541 -25.03 -1.99 -18.74
C TYR A 541 -25.73 -1.31 -17.56
N THR A 542 -26.02 -0.01 -17.67
CA THR A 542 -26.53 0.79 -16.56
C THR A 542 -28.04 0.93 -16.60
N THR A 543 -28.70 0.57 -15.50
CA THR A 543 -30.12 0.82 -15.28
C THR A 543 -30.35 2.09 -14.46
N PHE A 544 -31.43 2.83 -14.71
CA PHE A 544 -31.81 4.01 -13.92
C PHE A 544 -33.08 3.73 -13.13
N ASN A 545 -33.02 3.93 -11.82
CA ASN A 545 -34.16 3.86 -10.92
C ASN A 545 -34.55 5.29 -10.50
N ASP A 546 -35.85 5.56 -10.41
CA ASP A 546 -36.35 6.87 -10.00
C ASP A 546 -37.01 6.79 -8.61
N GLU A 547 -36.51 7.62 -7.69
CA GLU A 547 -37.06 7.85 -6.35
C GLU A 547 -37.38 9.34 -6.13
N SER A 548 -37.30 10.17 -7.18
CA SER A 548 -37.44 11.62 -7.08
C SER A 548 -38.89 12.11 -7.05
N GLY A 549 -39.82 11.36 -7.65
CA GLY A 549 -41.24 11.75 -7.77
C GLY A 549 -41.49 12.90 -8.76
N GLU A 550 -40.52 13.20 -9.64
CA GLU A 550 -40.57 14.31 -10.59
C GLU A 550 -41.10 13.91 -11.98
N ILE A 551 -41.37 14.90 -12.83
CA ILE A 551 -41.90 14.67 -14.18
C ILE A 551 -40.84 13.99 -15.06
N ASN A 552 -41.26 12.99 -15.84
CA ASN A 552 -40.41 12.19 -16.74
C ASN A 552 -39.48 13.02 -17.65
N GLU A 553 -39.91 14.21 -18.07
CA GLU A 553 -39.11 15.10 -18.93
C GLU A 553 -37.83 15.59 -18.20
N ARG A 554 -37.97 16.01 -16.94
CA ARG A 554 -36.86 16.47 -16.10
C ARG A 554 -35.88 15.33 -15.79
N ILE A 555 -36.41 14.14 -15.51
CA ILE A 555 -35.61 12.93 -15.29
C ILE A 555 -34.82 12.56 -16.56
N ASN A 556 -35.45 12.61 -17.73
CA ASN A 556 -34.77 12.32 -18.99
C ASN A 556 -33.71 13.37 -19.34
N GLN A 557 -33.93 14.64 -19.00
CA GLN A 557 -32.92 15.68 -19.12
C GLN A 557 -31.73 15.39 -18.19
N PHE A 558 -31.98 15.00 -16.95
CA PHE A 558 -30.94 14.63 -15.99
C PHE A 558 -30.11 13.43 -16.45
N LYS A 559 -30.74 12.36 -16.97
CA LYS A 559 -30.04 11.21 -17.55
C LYS A 559 -29.09 11.63 -18.67
N LYS A 560 -29.51 12.54 -19.55
CA LYS A 560 -28.65 13.11 -20.60
C LYS A 560 -27.49 13.94 -20.03
N TRP A 561 -27.75 14.70 -18.96
CA TRP A 561 -26.69 15.46 -18.28
C TRP A 561 -25.64 14.55 -17.67
N PHE A 562 -26.06 13.49 -16.97
CA PHE A 562 -25.17 12.51 -16.35
C PHE A 562 -24.18 11.94 -17.37
N TRP A 563 -24.66 11.35 -18.46
CA TRP A 563 -23.78 10.77 -19.47
C TRP A 563 -22.88 11.79 -20.16
N SER A 564 -23.43 12.97 -20.47
CA SER A 564 -22.63 14.04 -21.08
C SER A 564 -21.56 14.63 -20.15
N VAL A 565 -21.75 14.53 -18.82
CA VAL A 565 -20.71 14.89 -17.84
C VAL A 565 -19.61 13.82 -17.86
N LEU A 566 -19.97 12.54 -17.84
CA LEU A 566 -19.02 11.42 -17.86
C LEU A 566 -18.18 11.37 -19.15
N GLU A 567 -18.76 11.71 -20.30
CA GLU A 567 -18.02 11.84 -21.56
C GLU A 567 -16.92 12.90 -21.49
N LYS A 568 -17.14 13.97 -20.71
CA LYS A 568 -16.16 15.06 -20.52
C LYS A 568 -15.11 14.76 -19.45
N PHE A 569 -15.27 13.69 -18.68
CA PHE A 569 -14.26 13.28 -17.70
C PHE A 569 -13.03 12.72 -18.41
N ASN A 570 -11.86 13.00 -17.82
CA ASN A 570 -10.61 12.39 -18.27
C ASN A 570 -10.58 10.89 -17.90
N PRO A 571 -9.67 10.09 -18.49
CA PRO A 571 -9.63 8.65 -18.24
C PRO A 571 -9.49 8.25 -16.76
N ILE A 572 -8.75 9.05 -15.97
CA ILE A 572 -8.53 8.81 -14.54
C ILE A 572 -9.82 9.09 -13.76
N GLU A 573 -10.48 10.22 -14.01
CA GLU A 573 -11.77 10.56 -13.40
C GLU A 573 -12.86 9.53 -13.70
N ARG A 574 -12.84 8.93 -14.91
CA ARG A 574 -13.75 7.83 -15.25
C ARG A 574 -13.44 6.59 -14.42
N GLN A 575 -12.17 6.22 -14.28
CA GLN A 575 -11.75 5.08 -13.46
C GLN A 575 -12.10 5.27 -11.99
N ASP A 576 -11.83 6.46 -11.45
CA ASP A 576 -12.15 6.79 -10.08
C ASP A 576 -13.67 6.80 -9.83
N LEU A 577 -14.49 7.24 -10.80
CA LEU A 577 -15.95 7.13 -10.72
C LEU A 577 -16.41 5.67 -10.70
N VAL A 578 -15.87 4.83 -11.59
CA VAL A 578 -16.23 3.41 -11.64
C VAL A 578 -15.78 2.70 -10.36
N TYR A 579 -14.62 3.06 -9.81
CA TYR A 579 -14.16 2.57 -8.51
C TYR A 579 -15.10 3.00 -7.38
N PHE A 580 -15.47 4.29 -7.33
CA PHE A 580 -16.43 4.82 -6.36
C PHE A 580 -17.78 4.09 -6.43
N TRP A 581 -18.26 3.82 -7.64
CA TRP A 581 -19.56 3.20 -7.89
C TRP A 581 -19.57 1.68 -7.65
N THR A 582 -18.54 0.95 -8.08
CA THR A 582 -18.56 -0.52 -8.19
C THR A 582 -17.54 -1.23 -7.29
N GLY A 583 -16.60 -0.48 -6.69
CA GLY A 583 -15.48 -1.03 -5.91
C GLY A 583 -14.33 -1.61 -6.74
N SER A 584 -14.43 -1.56 -8.08
CA SER A 584 -13.39 -1.99 -9.03
C SER A 584 -12.95 -0.82 -9.90
N PRO A 585 -11.63 -0.61 -10.15
CA PRO A 585 -11.15 0.47 -11.01
C PRO A 585 -11.30 0.16 -12.51
N THR A 586 -11.64 -1.08 -12.88
CA THR A 586 -11.80 -1.53 -14.26
C THR A 586 -13.20 -2.07 -14.52
N LEU A 587 -13.63 -1.98 -15.78
CA LEU A 587 -14.91 -2.54 -16.23
C LEU A 587 -14.71 -3.98 -16.74
N PRO A 588 -15.62 -4.91 -16.44
CA PRO A 588 -15.64 -6.21 -17.09
C PRO A 588 -15.72 -6.10 -18.61
N ALA A 589 -15.18 -7.10 -19.31
CA ALA A 589 -15.12 -7.14 -20.76
C ALA A 589 -16.49 -7.38 -21.45
N SER A 590 -17.47 -7.89 -20.72
CA SER A 590 -18.83 -8.11 -21.20
C SER A 590 -19.89 -7.85 -20.12
N GLU A 591 -21.16 -7.78 -20.54
CA GLU A 591 -22.31 -7.61 -19.64
C GLU A 591 -22.40 -8.70 -18.57
N GLY A 592 -22.10 -9.95 -18.92
CA GLY A 592 -22.09 -11.09 -18.01
C GLY A 592 -21.02 -11.00 -16.91
N GLY A 593 -20.11 -10.01 -17.04
CA GLY A 593 -19.13 -9.64 -16.05
C GLY A 593 -19.63 -8.83 -14.87
N PHE A 594 -20.81 -8.24 -14.97
CA PHE A 594 -21.41 -7.51 -13.85
C PHE A 594 -22.31 -8.41 -13.01
N GLN A 595 -21.91 -8.66 -11.77
CA GLN A 595 -22.75 -9.32 -10.78
C GLN A 595 -22.69 -8.56 -9.44
N PRO A 596 -23.64 -7.66 -9.13
CA PRO A 596 -24.82 -7.27 -9.92
C PRO A 596 -24.57 -6.14 -10.94
N GLN A 597 -25.51 -5.97 -11.88
CA GLN A 597 -25.49 -4.91 -12.89
C GLN A 597 -25.46 -3.51 -12.26
N PRO A 598 -24.70 -2.56 -12.85
CA PRO A 598 -24.61 -1.22 -12.32
C PRO A 598 -25.96 -0.50 -12.45
N SER A 599 -26.35 0.21 -11.41
CA SER A 599 -27.59 1.01 -11.40
C SER A 599 -27.36 2.41 -10.85
N VAL A 600 -28.08 3.38 -11.38
CA VAL A 600 -28.12 4.76 -10.88
C VAL A 600 -29.51 5.05 -10.34
N THR A 601 -29.61 5.32 -9.04
CA THR A 601 -30.86 5.75 -8.39
C THR A 601 -30.87 7.27 -8.30
N ILE A 602 -31.88 7.89 -8.92
CA ILE A 602 -32.11 9.32 -8.88
C ILE A 602 -32.92 9.63 -7.62
N ARG A 603 -32.31 10.32 -6.67
CA ARG A 603 -32.95 10.76 -5.42
C ARG A 603 -33.69 12.09 -5.62
N PRO A 604 -34.56 12.50 -4.67
CA PRO A 604 -35.21 13.82 -4.69
C PRO A 604 -34.23 14.99 -4.92
N ALA A 605 -34.77 16.11 -5.39
CA ALA A 605 -33.97 17.27 -5.76
C ALA A 605 -33.23 17.87 -4.56
N ASP A 606 -31.90 17.89 -4.65
CA ASP A 606 -31.04 18.34 -3.56
C ASP A 606 -29.65 18.73 -4.12
N ASP A 607 -29.27 19.99 -3.96
CA ASP A 607 -27.97 20.53 -4.40
C ASP A 607 -26.91 20.51 -3.29
N GLN A 608 -27.30 20.21 -2.06
CA GLN A 608 -26.43 20.24 -0.89
C GLN A 608 -25.70 18.91 -0.75
N HIS A 609 -26.40 17.79 -0.87
CA HIS A 609 -25.83 16.48 -0.68
C HIS A 609 -24.90 16.05 -1.83
N LEU A 610 -23.94 15.18 -1.51
CA LEU A 610 -23.05 14.55 -2.49
C LEU A 610 -23.68 13.27 -3.04
N PRO A 611 -23.29 12.83 -4.26
CA PRO A 611 -23.67 11.50 -4.71
C PRO A 611 -22.97 10.45 -3.84
N THR A 612 -23.65 9.34 -3.58
CA THR A 612 -23.16 8.26 -2.72
C THR A 612 -23.26 6.93 -3.45
N ALA A 613 -22.48 5.93 -3.04
CA ALA A 613 -22.44 4.65 -3.74
C ALA A 613 -22.50 3.47 -2.77
N ASN A 614 -23.25 2.44 -3.17
CA ASN A 614 -23.23 1.12 -2.57
C ASN A 614 -22.54 0.15 -3.54
N THR A 615 -21.26 -0.11 -3.29
CA THR A 615 -20.41 -0.94 -4.15
C THR A 615 -20.80 -2.42 -4.12
N CYS A 616 -21.42 -2.91 -3.04
CA CYS A 616 -21.89 -4.29 -2.93
C CYS A 616 -22.97 -4.63 -3.96
N ILE A 617 -23.82 -3.65 -4.28
CA ILE A 617 -24.90 -3.80 -5.27
C ILE A 617 -24.67 -2.95 -6.53
N SER A 618 -23.45 -2.42 -6.71
CA SER A 618 -23.07 -1.57 -7.84
C SER A 618 -24.09 -0.43 -8.07
N ARG A 619 -24.55 0.24 -7.01
CA ARG A 619 -25.57 1.29 -7.09
C ARG A 619 -25.01 2.66 -6.74
N LEU A 620 -25.24 3.62 -7.62
CA LEU A 620 -24.91 5.03 -7.41
C LEU A 620 -26.19 5.81 -7.10
N TYR A 621 -26.24 6.46 -5.97
CA TYR A 621 -27.30 7.37 -5.58
C TYR A 621 -26.90 8.79 -5.96
N VAL A 622 -27.72 9.43 -6.78
CA VAL A 622 -27.45 10.79 -7.25
C VAL A 622 -28.67 11.64 -6.99
N PRO A 623 -28.58 12.69 -6.16
CA PRO A 623 -29.61 13.70 -6.07
C PRO A 623 -29.97 14.32 -7.42
N LEU A 624 -31.24 14.68 -7.59
CA LEU A 624 -31.68 15.40 -8.79
C LEU A 624 -31.22 16.86 -8.73
N TYR A 625 -29.96 17.11 -9.09
CA TYR A 625 -29.36 18.44 -9.08
C TYR A 625 -30.07 19.44 -10.00
N SER A 626 -30.10 20.71 -9.59
CA SER A 626 -30.75 21.79 -10.33
C SER A 626 -30.06 22.14 -11.65
N SER A 627 -28.76 21.82 -11.80
CA SER A 627 -28.00 22.08 -13.02
C SER A 627 -26.93 21.04 -13.33
N LYS A 628 -26.61 20.91 -14.64
CA LYS A 628 -25.50 20.08 -15.14
C LYS A 628 -24.15 20.45 -14.51
N THR A 629 -23.94 21.73 -14.20
CA THR A 629 -22.69 22.22 -13.59
C THR A 629 -22.56 21.71 -12.17
N ILE A 630 -23.63 21.75 -11.38
CA ILE A 630 -23.65 21.23 -10.01
C ILE A 630 -23.42 19.72 -10.01
N LEU A 631 -24.13 18.97 -10.88
CA LEU A 631 -23.91 17.54 -11.06
C LEU A 631 -22.44 17.21 -11.34
N LYS A 632 -21.81 17.95 -12.26
CA LYS A 632 -20.38 17.78 -12.58
C LYS A 632 -19.49 18.00 -11.35
N LEU A 633 -19.66 19.12 -10.66
CA LEU A 633 -18.83 19.48 -9.51
C LEU A 633 -19.00 18.48 -8.36
N LYS A 634 -20.23 18.06 -8.08
CA LYS A 634 -20.56 17.11 -7.01
C LYS A 634 -20.03 15.71 -7.29
N LEU A 635 -20.14 15.22 -8.53
CA LEU A 635 -19.51 13.96 -8.94
C LEU A 635 -17.99 14.02 -8.80
N GLN A 636 -17.34 15.06 -9.36
CA GLN A 636 -15.88 15.22 -9.26
C GLN A 636 -15.43 15.31 -7.80
N TYR A 637 -16.21 15.97 -6.95
CA TYR A 637 -15.89 16.09 -5.53
C TYR A 637 -15.99 14.75 -4.81
N ALA A 638 -17.12 14.03 -4.94
CA ALA A 638 -17.33 12.72 -4.30
C ALA A 638 -16.24 11.69 -4.68
N ILE A 639 -15.85 11.68 -5.94
CA ILE A 639 -14.78 10.80 -6.45
C ILE A 639 -13.43 11.14 -5.79
N LYS A 640 -13.08 12.43 -5.67
CA LYS A 640 -11.80 12.87 -5.09
C LYS A 640 -11.71 12.66 -3.59
N THR A 641 -12.82 12.84 -2.89
CA THR A 641 -12.85 12.73 -1.43
C THR A 641 -13.09 11.31 -0.95
N LYS A 642 -13.47 10.37 -1.84
CA LYS A 642 -13.83 8.98 -1.52
C LYS A 642 -14.82 8.90 -0.35
N ILE A 643 -15.71 9.89 -0.24
CA ILE A 643 -16.67 9.99 0.86
C ILE A 643 -17.81 9.01 0.60
N PHE A 644 -17.85 7.95 1.39
CA PHE A 644 -19.07 7.20 1.63
C PHE A 644 -19.90 8.02 2.62
N ASP A 645 -21.16 8.28 2.25
CA ASP A 645 -22.20 9.06 2.95
C ASP A 645 -21.91 9.36 4.45
N MET A 646 -21.71 10.64 4.80
CA MET A 646 -21.65 11.10 6.18
C MET A 646 -22.20 12.53 6.27
N SER A 647 -23.36 12.68 6.90
CA SER A 647 -24.15 13.92 7.07
C SER A 647 -24.27 14.34 8.55
N GLY A 648 -23.23 14.08 9.37
CA GLY A 648 -23.31 14.25 10.83
C GLY A 648 -23.54 15.68 11.34
N LEU A 649 -23.32 16.71 10.54
CA LEU A 649 -23.42 18.12 10.96
C LEU A 649 -24.67 18.85 10.44
N ASP A 650 -25.49 18.21 9.62
CA ASP A 650 -26.58 18.88 8.89
C ASP A 650 -27.66 19.47 9.80
N ASN A 651 -27.81 18.89 11.01
CA ASN A 651 -28.80 19.30 12.01
C ASN A 651 -28.20 20.17 13.15
N VAL A 652 -26.98 20.69 12.97
CA VAL A 652 -26.31 21.55 13.95
C VAL A 652 -26.45 23.03 13.56
N LYS A 653 -27.16 23.82 14.37
CA LYS A 653 -27.45 25.24 14.05
C LYS A 653 -26.23 26.16 14.11
N ARG A 654 -25.39 26.00 15.14
CA ARG A 654 -24.23 26.90 15.41
C ARG A 654 -23.04 26.08 15.89
N VAL A 655 -21.84 26.43 15.42
CA VAL A 655 -20.59 25.77 15.82
C VAL A 655 -19.63 26.80 16.40
N ILE A 656 -19.08 26.53 17.59
CA ILE A 656 -18.07 27.36 18.24
C ILE A 656 -16.81 26.53 18.46
N ALA A 657 -15.72 26.93 17.80
CA ALA A 657 -14.40 26.37 18.03
C ALA A 657 -13.69 27.14 19.16
N VAL A 658 -13.19 26.43 20.16
CA VAL A 658 -12.39 27.00 21.26
C VAL A 658 -10.92 26.74 20.96
N LEU A 659 -10.16 27.81 20.73
CA LEU A 659 -8.77 27.77 20.28
C LEU A 659 -7.82 28.34 21.35
N SER A 660 -6.56 27.90 21.32
CA SER A 660 -5.50 28.45 22.17
C SER A 660 -4.13 28.30 21.52
N GLY A 661 -3.28 29.32 21.60
CA GLY A 661 -1.93 29.25 21.05
C GLY A 661 -0.98 28.34 21.84
N LYS A 662 -1.29 28.01 23.10
CA LYS A 662 -0.43 27.23 23.99
C LYS A 662 -1.21 26.21 24.82
N GLY A 663 -0.60 25.06 25.09
CA GLY A 663 -1.13 24.06 26.01
C GLY A 663 -1.12 24.55 27.46
N GLY A 664 -2.12 24.14 28.24
CA GLY A 664 -2.20 24.43 29.68
C GLY A 664 -2.85 25.77 30.05
N VAL A 665 -3.43 26.52 29.11
CA VAL A 665 -4.16 27.77 29.40
C VAL A 665 -5.58 27.56 29.94
N GLY A 666 -6.02 26.31 30.09
CA GLY A 666 -7.37 25.94 30.53
C GLY A 666 -8.45 26.01 29.43
N LYS A 667 -8.06 25.84 28.16
CA LYS A 667 -8.96 25.79 27.00
C LYS A 667 -10.12 24.79 27.19
N SER A 668 -9.82 23.54 27.54
CA SER A 668 -10.83 22.49 27.75
C SER A 668 -11.78 22.80 28.92
N THR A 669 -11.27 23.46 29.96
CA THR A 669 -12.07 23.98 31.07
C THR A 669 -13.03 25.08 30.61
N VAL A 670 -12.57 26.00 29.75
CA VAL A 670 -13.43 27.05 29.17
C VAL A 670 -14.47 26.45 28.20
N ALA A 671 -14.09 25.48 27.36
CA ALA A 671 -15.01 24.78 26.47
C ALA A 671 -16.12 24.05 27.26
N THR A 672 -15.75 23.40 28.37
CA THR A 672 -16.69 22.74 29.28
C THR A 672 -17.65 23.75 29.93
N GLN A 673 -17.14 24.85 30.49
CA GLN A 673 -17.97 25.90 31.10
C GLN A 673 -18.93 26.54 30.09
N LEU A 674 -18.48 26.77 28.85
CA LEU A 674 -19.33 27.27 27.77
C LEU A 674 -20.47 26.30 27.46
N ALA A 675 -20.16 25.03 27.26
CA ALA A 675 -21.16 24.00 26.95
C ALA A 675 -22.19 23.85 28.09
N LEU A 676 -21.74 23.80 29.35
CA LEU A 676 -22.62 23.72 30.53
C LEU A 676 -23.48 24.96 30.70
N SER A 677 -22.93 26.16 30.45
CA SER A 677 -23.68 27.42 30.54
C SER A 677 -24.77 27.48 29.47
N LEU A 678 -24.49 27.05 28.24
CA LEU A 678 -25.50 26.94 27.17
C LEU A 678 -26.60 25.94 27.54
N TYR A 679 -26.22 24.77 28.07
CA TYR A 679 -27.18 23.77 28.53
C TYR A 679 -28.09 24.30 29.67
N SER A 680 -27.54 25.10 30.59
CA SER A 680 -28.32 25.75 31.65
C SER A 680 -29.39 26.73 31.14
N ARG A 681 -29.31 27.15 29.86
CA ARG A 681 -30.36 27.93 29.17
C ARG A 681 -31.37 27.06 28.41
N ASN A 682 -31.44 25.76 28.72
CA ASN A 682 -32.30 24.78 28.04
C ASN A 682 -32.03 24.65 26.54
N LEU A 683 -30.77 24.80 26.12
CA LEU A 683 -30.35 24.57 24.73
C LEU A 683 -29.84 23.15 24.53
N ARG A 684 -29.93 22.64 23.30
CA ARG A 684 -29.34 21.35 22.91
C ARG A 684 -27.89 21.57 22.53
N VAL A 685 -26.98 20.94 23.27
CA VAL A 685 -25.54 21.21 23.20
C VAL A 685 -24.77 19.93 22.93
N GLY A 686 -23.88 19.98 21.94
CA GLY A 686 -22.84 18.99 21.73
C GLY A 686 -21.49 19.53 22.19
N LEU A 687 -20.69 18.71 22.86
CA LEU A 687 -19.29 18.97 23.16
C LEU A 687 -18.43 17.91 22.45
N LEU A 688 -17.55 18.37 21.56
CA LEU A 688 -16.64 17.52 20.81
C LEU A 688 -15.19 17.85 21.18
N ASP A 689 -14.47 16.85 21.68
CA ASP A 689 -13.04 16.92 21.97
C ASP A 689 -12.24 16.37 20.78
N VAL A 690 -11.48 17.24 20.10
CA VAL A 690 -10.60 16.89 18.99
C VAL A 690 -9.11 16.95 19.37
N ASP A 691 -8.77 17.11 20.66
CA ASP A 691 -7.40 16.99 21.13
C ASP A 691 -6.99 15.50 21.21
N LEU A 692 -6.60 14.94 20.07
CA LEU A 692 -6.27 13.52 19.94
C LEU A 692 -5.09 13.10 20.83
N CYS A 693 -4.19 14.01 21.22
CA CYS A 693 -2.96 13.65 21.92
C CYS A 693 -3.09 13.75 23.44
N GLY A 694 -4.05 14.55 23.93
CA GLY A 694 -4.33 14.72 25.36
C GLY A 694 -5.80 15.01 25.62
N PRO A 695 -6.72 14.09 25.26
CA PRO A 695 -8.14 14.30 25.47
C PRO A 695 -8.43 14.40 26.96
N SER A 696 -9.11 15.47 27.37
CA SER A 696 -9.35 15.77 28.79
C SER A 696 -10.83 15.77 29.16
N ILE A 697 -11.72 15.95 28.18
CA ILE A 697 -13.14 16.16 28.44
C ILE A 697 -13.83 14.92 29.04
N PRO A 698 -13.61 13.67 28.56
CA PRO A 698 -14.26 12.49 29.16
C PRO A 698 -13.96 12.35 30.65
N ARG A 699 -12.71 12.60 31.05
CA ARG A 699 -12.30 12.63 32.45
C ARG A 699 -13.01 13.74 33.25
N MET A 700 -13.11 14.94 32.68
CA MET A 700 -13.83 16.06 33.33
C MET A 700 -15.30 15.72 33.60
N PHE A 701 -15.93 14.92 32.76
CA PHE A 701 -17.31 14.46 32.96
C PHE A 701 -17.42 13.18 33.78
N GLY A 702 -16.31 12.52 34.11
CA GLY A 702 -16.29 11.24 34.83
C GLY A 702 -16.83 10.07 34.00
N VAL A 703 -16.72 10.13 32.67
CA VAL A 703 -17.22 9.13 31.74
C VAL A 703 -16.10 8.32 31.11
N ASP A 704 -16.24 7.00 31.16
CA ASP A 704 -15.35 6.03 30.53
C ASP A 704 -16.13 5.05 29.67
N LYS A 705 -15.45 4.46 28.68
CA LYS A 705 -16.00 3.47 27.73
C LYS A 705 -16.66 2.25 28.42
N ASN A 706 -16.21 1.90 29.63
CA ASN A 706 -16.65 0.71 30.38
C ASN A 706 -17.77 0.98 31.40
N SER A 707 -18.20 2.22 31.57
CA SER A 707 -19.31 2.56 32.48
C SER A 707 -20.65 2.17 31.82
N LYS A 708 -21.44 1.35 32.53
CA LYS A 708 -22.55 0.50 32.05
C LYS A 708 -23.74 1.18 31.34
N SER A 709 -23.69 2.47 31.02
CA SER A 709 -24.76 3.18 30.28
C SER A 709 -24.30 3.85 28.98
N ASN A 710 -23.01 3.86 28.65
CA ASN A 710 -22.47 4.80 27.65
C ASN A 710 -21.81 4.10 26.45
N VAL A 711 -22.49 3.10 25.88
CA VAL A 711 -21.97 2.39 24.73
C VAL A 711 -22.22 3.23 23.47
N VAL A 712 -21.15 3.75 22.86
CA VAL A 712 -21.17 4.26 21.49
C VAL A 712 -21.58 3.09 20.58
N TYR A 713 -22.88 2.95 20.31
CA TYR A 713 -23.38 1.97 19.37
C TYR A 713 -23.13 2.47 17.95
N GLU A 714 -22.59 1.59 17.09
CA GLU A 714 -22.75 1.74 15.65
C GLU A 714 -24.21 1.33 15.35
N THR A 715 -25.09 2.30 15.15
CA THR A 715 -26.50 2.02 14.84
C THR A 715 -26.64 1.34 13.48
N THR A 716 -27.39 0.24 13.41
CA THR A 716 -27.65 -0.54 12.19
C THR A 716 -28.90 -0.10 11.40
N GLU A 717 -29.52 1.03 11.75
CA GLU A 717 -30.66 1.53 10.99
C GLU A 717 -30.18 2.21 9.70
N GLY A 718 -30.18 1.43 8.61
CA GLY A 718 -30.01 1.93 7.25
C GLY A 718 -28.56 2.20 6.81
N ILE A 719 -27.74 1.15 6.63
CA ILE A 719 -26.52 1.13 5.79
C ILE A 719 -25.40 2.16 6.10
N ILE A 720 -25.57 3.07 7.07
CA ILE A 720 -24.58 4.08 7.46
C ILE A 720 -24.18 3.80 8.91
N LYS A 721 -22.92 3.39 9.13
CA LYS A 721 -22.34 3.31 10.49
C LYS A 721 -22.09 4.72 11.00
N SER A 722 -23.07 5.29 11.69
CA SER A 722 -22.89 6.52 12.46
C SER A 722 -22.44 6.20 13.89
N MET A 723 -21.56 7.02 14.45
CA MET A 723 -21.18 6.95 15.85
C MET A 723 -22.19 7.75 16.67
N THR A 724 -22.80 7.15 17.67
CA THR A 724 -23.69 7.88 18.58
C THR A 724 -22.88 8.53 19.70
N PRO A 725 -23.00 9.85 19.93
CA PRO A 725 -22.38 10.51 21.07
C PRO A 725 -23.01 10.04 22.40
N ILE A 726 -22.29 10.25 23.50
CA ILE A 726 -22.80 9.93 24.83
C ILE A 726 -23.75 11.04 25.27
N ASP A 727 -24.98 10.69 25.64
CA ASP A 727 -25.88 11.59 26.33
C ASP A 727 -25.46 11.70 27.81
N ILE A 728 -25.04 12.90 28.22
CA ILE A 728 -24.58 13.20 29.59
C ILE A 728 -25.75 13.68 30.45
N PHE A 729 -26.57 14.57 29.90
CA PHE A 729 -27.76 15.12 30.55
C PHE A 729 -28.92 15.11 29.55
N SER A 730 -30.10 14.68 29.99
CA SER A 730 -31.34 14.78 29.22
C SER A 730 -32.47 15.26 30.13
N SER A 731 -33.28 16.20 29.64
CA SER A 731 -34.48 16.68 30.33
C SER A 731 -35.62 15.68 30.16
N SER A 732 -36.43 15.46 31.20
CA SER A 732 -37.59 14.55 31.17
C SER A 732 -38.65 14.89 30.11
N ASN A 733 -38.58 16.09 29.52
CA ASN A 733 -39.52 16.59 28.50
C ASN A 733 -38.88 16.71 27.09
N ASP A 734 -37.69 16.16 26.84
CA ASP A 734 -36.97 16.19 25.56
C ASP A 734 -36.65 17.61 25.00
N THR A 735 -36.74 18.66 25.83
CA THR A 735 -36.51 20.04 25.41
C THR A 735 -35.04 20.45 25.35
N SER A 736 -34.17 19.78 26.12
CA SER A 736 -32.73 20.06 26.17
C SER A 736 -31.93 18.77 26.32
N SER A 737 -30.74 18.73 25.72
CA SER A 737 -29.83 17.59 25.75
C SER A 737 -28.38 18.04 25.77
N PHE A 738 -27.53 17.27 26.44
CA PHE A 738 -26.08 17.46 26.44
C PHE A 738 -25.39 16.20 25.92
N LYS A 739 -24.77 16.31 24.76
CA LYS A 739 -24.09 15.21 24.06
C LYS A 739 -22.59 15.40 24.10
N LEU A 740 -21.84 14.32 24.29
CA LEU A 740 -20.38 14.34 24.37
C LEU A 740 -19.75 13.32 23.41
N MET A 741 -18.71 13.75 22.70
CA MET A 741 -17.84 12.86 21.93
C MET A 741 -16.36 13.25 22.11
N SER A 742 -15.48 12.25 22.17
CA SER A 742 -14.03 12.42 22.29
C SER A 742 -13.32 11.16 21.80
N MET A 743 -12.06 11.29 21.41
CA MET A 743 -11.19 10.14 21.12
C MET A 743 -11.03 9.18 22.28
N ALA A 744 -10.98 9.67 23.53
CA ALA A 744 -10.73 8.80 24.66
C ALA A 744 -11.85 7.75 24.85
N LEU A 745 -13.05 8.02 24.33
CA LEU A 745 -14.19 7.11 24.35
C LEU A 745 -14.07 5.97 23.32
N LEU A 746 -13.17 6.10 22.36
CA LEU A 746 -12.95 5.12 21.30
C LEU A 746 -11.80 4.16 21.62
N LEU A 747 -10.82 4.62 22.41
CA LEU A 747 -9.68 3.81 22.83
C LEU A 747 -10.11 2.69 23.77
N ASP A 748 -9.44 1.54 23.70
CA ASP A 748 -9.68 0.43 24.63
C ASP A 748 -9.09 0.71 26.02
N ASN A 749 -8.05 1.54 26.07
CA ASN A 749 -7.41 1.99 27.29
C ASN A 749 -7.15 3.51 27.20
N SER A 750 -7.65 4.27 28.18
CA SER A 750 -7.55 5.73 28.21
C SER A 750 -6.12 6.25 28.43
N ASN A 751 -5.20 5.39 28.88
CA ASN A 751 -3.79 5.73 29.10
C ASN A 751 -2.89 5.47 27.89
N ASP A 752 -3.42 4.95 26.77
CA ASP A 752 -2.61 4.62 25.60
C ASP A 752 -2.19 5.90 24.85
N ALA A 753 -0.88 6.05 24.60
CA ALA A 753 -0.36 7.20 23.86
C ALA A 753 -0.72 7.11 22.36
N ILE A 754 -1.35 8.15 21.82
CA ILE A 754 -1.68 8.25 20.39
C ILE A 754 -0.43 8.72 19.61
N ILE A 755 0.29 7.76 19.01
CA ILE A 755 1.47 8.02 18.15
C ILE A 755 1.07 7.89 16.67
N TRP A 756 0.25 8.80 16.17
CA TRP A 756 -0.28 8.75 14.79
C TRP A 756 0.39 9.77 13.86
N ARG A 757 0.59 9.38 12.59
CA ARG A 757 1.06 10.27 11.52
C ARG A 757 -0.09 11.17 11.02
N GLY A 758 0.25 12.36 10.50
CA GLY A 758 -0.70 13.41 10.09
C GLY A 758 -1.93 12.92 9.33
N PRO A 759 -1.81 12.15 8.23
CA PRO A 759 -2.96 11.68 7.47
C PRO A 759 -3.99 10.88 8.29
N ARG A 760 -3.51 10.05 9.23
CA ARG A 760 -4.38 9.27 10.12
C ARG A 760 -5.10 10.15 11.13
N LYS A 761 -4.43 11.18 11.65
CA LYS A 761 -5.05 12.19 12.53
C LYS A 761 -6.14 12.96 11.78
N THR A 762 -5.86 13.41 10.56
CA THR A 762 -6.83 14.10 9.70
C THR A 762 -8.06 13.24 9.43
N ALA A 763 -7.89 11.97 9.07
CA ALA A 763 -8.99 11.04 8.83
C ALA A 763 -9.84 10.81 10.09
N MET A 764 -9.22 10.76 11.28
CA MET A 764 -9.97 10.61 12.53
C MET A 764 -10.74 11.87 12.89
N ILE A 765 -10.15 13.06 12.73
CA ILE A 765 -10.84 14.34 12.92
C ILE A 765 -12.05 14.44 11.98
N GLN A 766 -11.89 14.02 10.72
CA GLN A 766 -12.98 13.90 9.76
C GLN A 766 -14.10 12.98 10.27
N ARG A 767 -13.74 11.81 10.79
CA ARG A 767 -14.70 10.84 11.35
C ARG A 767 -15.42 11.39 12.58
N LEU A 768 -14.74 12.08 13.48
CA LEU A 768 -15.34 12.70 14.66
C LEU A 768 -16.29 13.87 14.33
N LEU A 769 -15.99 14.62 13.28
CA LEU A 769 -16.82 15.75 12.87
C LEU A 769 -18.05 15.31 12.08
N ILE A 770 -17.88 14.40 11.11
CA ILE A 770 -18.93 14.07 10.15
C ILE A 770 -19.56 12.69 10.41
N GLY A 771 -18.82 11.78 11.05
CA GLY A 771 -19.27 10.42 11.33
C GLY A 771 -20.04 10.25 12.63
N VAL A 772 -20.30 11.33 13.35
CA VAL A 772 -21.05 11.33 14.61
C VAL A 772 -22.48 11.79 14.36
N ASN A 773 -23.46 11.00 14.78
CA ASN A 773 -24.87 11.36 14.71
C ASN A 773 -25.26 12.23 15.92
N TRP A 774 -25.07 13.53 15.78
CA TRP A 774 -25.40 14.50 16.82
C TRP A 774 -26.91 14.67 17.04
N GLY A 775 -27.75 14.31 16.05
CA GLY A 775 -29.15 14.71 16.01
C GLY A 775 -29.30 16.23 15.91
N GLU A 776 -30.42 16.78 16.40
CA GLU A 776 -30.62 18.23 16.40
C GLU A 776 -29.87 18.91 17.55
N LEU A 777 -28.96 19.84 17.21
CA LEU A 777 -28.23 20.66 18.17
C LEU A 777 -28.41 22.14 17.89
N ASP A 778 -28.56 22.92 18.96
CA ASP A 778 -28.52 24.39 18.86
C ASP A 778 -27.08 24.90 18.83
N TYR A 779 -26.18 24.25 19.58
CA TYR A 779 -24.75 24.56 19.61
C TYR A 779 -23.88 23.31 19.64
N LEU A 780 -22.83 23.28 18.81
CA LEU A 780 -21.72 22.32 18.91
C LEU A 780 -20.45 23.08 19.31
N ILE A 781 -19.88 22.72 20.46
CA ILE A 781 -18.63 23.27 20.99
C ILE A 781 -17.50 22.31 20.64
N ILE A 782 -16.45 22.81 20.00
CA ILE A 782 -15.29 22.02 19.59
C ILE A 782 -14.08 22.43 20.42
N ASP A 783 -13.58 21.53 21.25
CA ASP A 783 -12.33 21.68 22.00
C ASP A 783 -11.15 21.23 21.13
N THR A 784 -10.38 22.19 20.62
CA THR A 784 -9.28 21.95 19.66
C THR A 784 -7.96 21.62 20.35
N PRO A 785 -6.94 21.01 19.71
CA PRO A 785 -5.60 20.90 20.31
C PRO A 785 -4.92 22.29 20.44
N PRO A 786 -3.84 22.43 21.22
CA PRO A 786 -3.10 23.68 21.33
C PRO A 786 -2.14 23.94 20.15
N GLY A 787 -1.85 25.22 19.87
CA GLY A 787 -0.87 25.65 18.85
C GLY A 787 -1.48 25.76 17.45
N THR A 788 -0.69 25.92 16.39
CA THR A 788 -1.19 26.06 15.00
C THR A 788 -0.84 24.82 14.17
N SER A 789 -1.29 23.65 14.59
CA SER A 789 -0.86 22.36 14.03
C SER A 789 -1.74 21.87 12.86
N ASP A 790 -1.36 20.75 12.22
CA ASP A 790 -2.12 20.15 11.11
C ASP A 790 -3.56 19.78 11.52
N GLU A 791 -3.78 19.49 12.80
CA GLU A 791 -5.10 19.20 13.37
C GLU A 791 -6.07 20.39 13.23
N HIS A 792 -5.60 21.62 13.41
CA HIS A 792 -6.42 22.83 13.21
C HIS A 792 -6.82 23.01 11.75
N ILE A 793 -5.87 22.78 10.85
CA ILE A 793 -6.12 22.82 9.41
C ILE A 793 -7.14 21.73 9.04
N ALA A 794 -7.03 20.54 9.61
CA ALA A 794 -7.98 19.44 9.39
C ALA A 794 -9.39 19.81 9.84
N VAL A 795 -9.58 20.25 11.09
CA VAL A 795 -10.89 20.69 11.61
C VAL A 795 -11.49 21.76 10.70
N MET A 796 -10.69 22.77 10.36
CA MET A 796 -11.16 23.87 9.52
C MET A 796 -11.51 23.43 8.10
N THR A 797 -10.66 22.61 7.49
CA THR A 797 -10.88 22.10 6.13
C THR A 797 -12.19 21.33 6.06
N VAL A 798 -12.45 20.49 7.06
CA VAL A 798 -13.68 19.69 7.16
C VAL A 798 -14.91 20.58 7.35
N LEU A 799 -14.86 21.50 8.32
CA LEU A 799 -15.98 22.39 8.61
C LEU A 799 -16.30 23.35 7.46
N LYS A 800 -15.29 23.79 6.68
CA LYS A 800 -15.51 24.59 5.45
C LYS A 800 -16.11 23.81 4.29
N GLN A 801 -15.84 22.51 4.23
CA GLN A 801 -16.29 21.63 3.15
C GLN A 801 -17.76 21.24 3.30
N GLN A 802 -18.28 21.26 4.53
CA GLN A 802 -19.71 21.16 4.82
C GLN A 802 -20.35 22.56 4.63
N ILE A 803 -21.43 22.64 3.86
CA ILE A 803 -21.89 23.86 3.17
C ILE A 803 -22.41 24.91 4.18
N HIS A 804 -22.20 26.21 3.88
CA HIS A 804 -22.64 27.43 4.63
C HIS A 804 -21.85 27.89 5.88
N ALA A 805 -20.63 27.40 6.11
CA ALA A 805 -19.85 27.72 7.33
C ALA A 805 -19.51 29.20 7.59
N LYS A 806 -19.60 30.10 6.61
CA LYS A 806 -19.33 31.53 6.86
C LYS A 806 -20.33 32.15 7.84
N ASP A 807 -21.56 31.67 7.86
CA ASP A 807 -22.61 32.28 8.68
C ASP A 807 -22.76 31.62 10.04
N PHE A 808 -22.40 30.33 10.23
CA PHE A 808 -22.66 29.56 11.48
C PHE A 808 -21.42 29.10 12.29
N LEU A 809 -20.18 29.28 11.78
CA LEU A 809 -18.95 28.94 12.51
C LEU A 809 -18.28 30.16 13.13
N ARG A 810 -17.96 30.11 14.43
CA ARG A 810 -17.23 31.16 15.16
C ARG A 810 -16.11 30.58 16.01
N ALA A 811 -15.12 31.42 16.33
CA ALA A 811 -13.99 31.05 17.16
C ALA A 811 -13.92 31.89 18.44
N ILE A 812 -13.61 31.24 19.56
CA ILE A 812 -13.25 31.90 20.83
C ILE A 812 -11.79 31.58 21.13
N LEU A 813 -11.01 32.61 21.44
CA LEU A 813 -9.60 32.47 21.82
C LEU A 813 -9.47 32.47 23.34
N VAL A 814 -8.69 31.52 23.87
CA VAL A 814 -8.37 31.43 25.29
C VAL A 814 -6.89 31.72 25.51
N THR A 815 -6.58 32.61 26.45
CA THR A 815 -5.21 32.93 26.86
C THR A 815 -5.11 33.05 28.38
N THR A 816 -3.88 33.04 28.89
CA THR A 816 -3.55 33.55 30.24
C THR A 816 -2.96 34.97 30.15
N PRO A 817 -2.91 35.73 31.26
CA PRO A 817 -2.32 37.07 31.26
C PRO A 817 -0.81 37.12 30.97
N GLN A 818 -0.13 35.97 31.00
CA GLN A 818 1.32 35.89 30.84
C GLN A 818 1.75 36.23 29.40
N MET A 819 2.79 37.04 29.25
CA MET A 819 3.28 37.51 27.94
C MET A 819 3.62 36.36 26.97
N LEU A 820 4.09 35.22 27.48
CA LEU A 820 4.38 34.03 26.67
C LEU A 820 3.11 33.48 26.00
N SER A 821 2.02 33.34 26.77
CA SER A 821 0.72 32.89 26.24
C SER A 821 0.15 33.88 25.23
N ILE A 822 0.28 35.19 25.51
CA ILE A 822 -0.16 36.27 24.62
C ILE A 822 0.55 36.22 23.27
N ASN A 823 1.87 35.95 23.26
CA ASN A 823 2.64 35.82 22.01
C ASN A 823 2.19 34.63 21.16
N ASP A 824 1.84 33.51 21.77
CA ASP A 824 1.35 32.34 21.04
C ASP A 824 -0.06 32.60 20.47
N VAL A 825 -0.93 33.26 21.23
CA VAL A 825 -2.27 33.64 20.76
C VAL A 825 -2.23 34.69 19.63
N ARG A 826 -1.20 35.55 19.54
CA ARG A 826 -1.00 36.40 18.35
C ARG A 826 -0.86 35.60 17.05
N ARG A 827 -0.15 34.46 17.11
CA ARG A 827 -0.01 33.56 15.95
C ARG A 827 -1.34 32.90 15.64
N GLU A 828 -2.09 32.54 16.67
CA GLU A 828 -3.44 31.97 16.55
C GLU A 828 -4.44 32.95 15.89
N ILE A 829 -4.40 34.23 16.27
CA ILE A 829 -5.20 35.29 15.61
C ILE A 829 -4.84 35.38 14.13
N THR A 830 -3.54 35.36 13.81
CA THR A 830 -3.06 35.40 12.42
C THR A 830 -3.50 34.15 11.65
N PHE A 831 -3.50 32.98 12.29
CA PHE A 831 -4.02 31.73 11.72
C PHE A 831 -5.51 31.85 11.42
N CYS A 832 -6.32 32.34 12.36
CA CYS A 832 -7.74 32.59 12.18
C CYS A 832 -8.01 33.56 11.02
N GLN A 833 -7.24 34.65 10.91
CA GLN A 833 -7.36 35.61 9.81
C GLN A 833 -7.05 34.95 8.44
N LYS A 834 -5.95 34.20 8.34
CA LYS A 834 -5.55 33.49 7.11
C LYS A 834 -6.54 32.39 6.72
N THR A 835 -7.13 31.74 7.70
CA THR A 835 -8.12 30.69 7.49
C THR A 835 -9.55 31.20 7.46
N SER A 836 -9.80 32.50 7.65
CA SER A 836 -11.13 33.10 7.68
C SER A 836 -12.05 32.57 8.80
N PHE A 837 -11.50 32.19 9.95
CA PHE A 837 -12.30 32.03 11.19
C PHE A 837 -12.74 33.42 11.67
N GLN A 838 -14.05 33.59 11.90
CA GLN A 838 -14.54 34.78 12.58
C GLN A 838 -14.37 34.62 14.09
N ILE A 839 -13.45 35.39 14.66
CA ILE A 839 -13.22 35.44 16.10
C ILE A 839 -14.31 36.31 16.73
N ILE A 840 -15.12 35.74 17.63
CA ILE A 840 -16.19 36.46 18.34
C ILE A 840 -15.75 36.97 19.70
N GLY A 841 -14.61 36.48 20.20
CA GLY A 841 -13.94 37.15 21.29
C GLY A 841 -12.80 36.38 21.93
N LEU A 842 -12.18 37.04 22.90
CA LEU A 842 -11.03 36.56 23.66
C LEU A 842 -11.37 36.49 25.15
N ILE A 843 -11.04 35.35 25.76
CA ILE A 843 -11.18 35.10 27.20
C ILE A 843 -9.79 35.04 27.83
N GLU A 844 -9.57 35.85 28.88
CA GLU A 844 -8.38 35.78 29.72
C GLU A 844 -8.66 34.87 30.93
N ASN A 845 -8.20 33.62 30.84
CA ASN A 845 -8.32 32.62 31.89
C ASN A 845 -7.14 32.68 32.88
N MET A 846 -7.31 32.09 34.07
CA MET A 846 -6.31 32.10 35.15
C MET A 846 -5.85 33.53 35.53
N SER A 847 -6.76 34.50 35.47
CA SER A 847 -6.49 35.92 35.73
C SER A 847 -6.35 36.29 37.21
N GLY A 848 -6.62 35.34 38.11
CA GLY A 848 -6.51 35.46 39.56
C GLY A 848 -6.82 34.13 40.24
N TYR A 849 -6.97 34.12 41.56
CA TYR A 849 -7.32 32.95 42.36
C TYR A 849 -8.37 33.31 43.40
N VAL A 850 -9.49 32.59 43.38
CA VAL A 850 -10.57 32.79 44.34
C VAL A 850 -10.24 32.04 45.63
N CYS A 851 -10.07 32.78 46.72
CA CYS A 851 -9.81 32.19 48.03
C CYS A 851 -11.03 31.36 48.49
N PRO A 852 -10.87 30.06 48.82
CA PRO A 852 -11.98 29.19 49.19
C PRO A 852 -12.62 29.56 50.56
N TYR A 853 -11.95 30.40 51.36
CA TYR A 853 -12.39 30.78 52.71
C TYR A 853 -13.09 32.14 52.75
N CYS A 854 -12.64 33.12 51.97
CA CYS A 854 -13.15 34.49 52.01
C CYS A 854 -13.68 35.02 50.67
N SER A 855 -13.60 34.23 49.59
CA SER A 855 -14.00 34.60 48.22
C SER A 855 -13.28 35.81 47.62
N GLU A 856 -12.24 36.33 48.29
CA GLU A 856 -11.36 37.35 47.73
C GLU A 856 -10.56 36.77 46.54
N CYS A 857 -10.51 37.52 45.44
CA CYS A 857 -9.78 37.13 44.24
C CYS A 857 -8.41 37.81 44.21
N THR A 858 -7.34 37.04 44.35
CA THR A 858 -5.96 37.55 44.31
C THR A 858 -5.31 37.27 42.96
N ASN A 859 -4.71 38.27 42.33
CA ASN A 859 -3.97 38.08 41.09
C ASN A 859 -2.68 37.27 41.35
N ILE A 860 -2.60 36.03 40.83
CA ILE A 860 -1.39 35.19 40.93
C ILE A 860 -0.34 35.60 39.87
N PHE A 861 -0.79 36.03 38.70
CA PHE A 861 0.06 36.45 37.59
C PHE A 861 -0.13 37.95 37.30
N ALA A 862 0.52 38.45 36.24
CA ALA A 862 0.20 39.75 35.67
C ALA A 862 -1.29 39.84 35.30
N GLN A 863 -1.83 41.04 35.09
CA GLN A 863 -3.23 41.24 34.72
C GLN A 863 -3.32 42.09 33.45
N GLY A 864 -4.32 41.82 32.61
CA GLY A 864 -4.65 42.66 31.45
C GLY A 864 -3.82 42.41 30.19
N GLY A 865 -3.05 41.31 30.12
CA GLY A 865 -2.37 40.94 28.89
C GLY A 865 -3.35 40.62 27.75
N GLY A 866 -4.45 39.93 28.07
CA GLY A 866 -5.48 39.54 27.12
C GLY A 866 -6.33 40.71 26.63
N ILE A 867 -6.68 41.66 27.51
CA ILE A 867 -7.47 42.84 27.11
C ILE A 867 -6.67 43.74 26.16
N LEU A 868 -5.38 43.95 26.44
CA LEU A 868 -4.48 44.70 25.56
C LEU A 868 -4.31 44.01 24.20
N LEU A 869 -4.25 42.67 24.18
CA LEU A 869 -4.18 41.91 22.94
C LEU A 869 -5.49 42.03 22.13
N ALA A 870 -6.63 41.97 22.81
CA ALA A 870 -7.94 42.11 22.19
C ALA A 870 -8.10 43.50 21.55
N GLU A 871 -7.71 44.57 22.27
CA GLU A 871 -7.66 45.94 21.75
C GLU A 871 -6.73 46.08 20.54
N GLN A 872 -5.52 45.48 20.62
CA GLN A 872 -4.52 45.54 19.55
C GLN A 872 -5.02 44.96 18.21
N TYR A 873 -5.84 43.92 18.25
CA TYR A 873 -6.35 43.22 17.07
C TYR A 873 -7.82 43.52 16.77
N SER A 874 -8.44 44.46 17.48
CA SER A 874 -9.86 44.80 17.38
C SER A 874 -10.79 43.59 17.55
N ILE A 875 -10.48 42.72 18.51
CA ILE A 875 -11.27 41.54 18.86
C ILE A 875 -12.07 41.85 20.13
N PRO A 876 -13.35 41.43 20.26
CA PRO A 876 -14.12 41.61 21.49
C PRO A 876 -13.45 40.91 22.68
N PHE A 877 -13.25 41.63 23.77
CA PHE A 877 -12.82 41.03 25.03
C PHE A 877 -14.05 40.54 25.80
N LEU A 878 -14.19 39.22 25.98
CA LEU A 878 -15.40 38.65 26.57
C LEU A 878 -15.38 38.70 28.10
N GLY A 879 -14.20 38.53 28.71
CA GLY A 879 -14.08 38.59 30.16
C GLY A 879 -12.85 37.91 30.72
N ARG A 880 -12.76 37.97 32.05
CA ARG A 880 -11.70 37.39 32.88
C ARG A 880 -12.26 36.27 33.73
N LEU A 881 -11.56 35.14 33.75
CA LEU A 881 -11.89 34.00 34.60
C LEU A 881 -10.74 33.76 35.59
N PRO A 882 -11.00 33.73 36.91
CA PRO A 882 -10.01 33.36 37.90
C PRO A 882 -9.88 31.83 38.01
N ILE A 883 -8.85 31.36 38.70
CA ILE A 883 -8.71 29.99 39.15
C ILE A 883 -9.66 29.78 40.34
N ASP A 884 -10.60 28.86 40.17
CA ASP A 884 -11.58 28.50 41.20
C ASP A 884 -11.33 27.06 41.64
N ASN A 885 -10.96 26.92 42.91
CA ASN A 885 -10.62 25.63 43.49
C ASN A 885 -11.84 24.68 43.54
N LYS A 886 -13.05 25.21 43.74
CA LYS A 886 -14.26 24.38 43.78
C LYS A 886 -14.53 23.77 42.42
N LEU A 887 -14.41 24.58 41.36
CA LEU A 887 -14.56 24.10 39.98
C LEU A 887 -13.52 23.01 39.64
N ASN A 888 -12.24 23.25 39.95
CA ASN A 888 -11.16 22.30 39.65
C ASN A 888 -11.39 20.95 40.33
N VAL A 889 -11.79 20.94 41.60
CA VAL A 889 -12.06 19.70 42.35
C VAL A 889 -13.17 18.88 41.69
N ILE A 890 -14.26 19.53 41.25
CA ILE A 890 -15.38 18.82 40.60
C ILE A 890 -14.96 18.27 39.24
N LEU A 891 -14.21 19.04 38.45
CA LEU A 891 -13.71 18.59 37.15
C LEU A 891 -12.69 17.44 37.27
N ASP A 892 -11.82 17.46 38.29
CA ASP A 892 -10.85 16.38 38.51
C ASP A 892 -11.51 15.07 38.98
N GLN A 893 -12.60 15.17 39.74
CA GLN A 893 -13.40 14.02 40.19
C GLN A 893 -14.34 13.50 39.09
N GLY A 894 -14.76 14.35 38.17
CA GLY A 894 -15.71 14.03 37.11
C GLY A 894 -17.14 14.43 37.48
N ILE A 895 -17.77 15.27 36.66
CA ILE A 895 -19.08 15.89 36.96
C ILE A 895 -20.17 14.87 37.30
N GLN A 896 -20.23 13.74 36.59
CA GLN A 896 -21.23 12.69 36.80
C GLN A 896 -20.97 11.85 38.06
N GLN A 897 -19.78 11.93 38.64
CA GLN A 897 -19.39 11.17 39.83
C GLN A 897 -19.60 11.97 41.13
N VAL A 898 -19.85 13.27 41.00
CA VAL A 898 -20.14 14.16 42.13
C VAL A 898 -21.65 14.29 42.29
N GLU A 899 -22.14 14.05 43.52
CA GLU A 899 -23.54 14.25 43.88
C GLU A 899 -23.95 15.70 43.60
N HIS A 900 -25.04 15.92 42.86
CA HIS A 900 -25.45 17.26 42.41
C HIS A 900 -24.32 18.04 41.68
N GLY A 901 -23.44 17.34 40.95
CA GLY A 901 -22.25 17.92 40.33
C GLY A 901 -22.53 19.07 39.36
N LEU A 902 -23.60 18.97 38.56
CA LEU A 902 -24.02 20.04 37.64
C LEU A 902 -24.47 21.30 38.41
N GLU A 903 -25.33 21.13 39.42
CA GLU A 903 -25.86 22.23 40.25
C GLU A 903 -24.72 22.92 41.00
N THR A 904 -23.82 22.13 41.58
CA THR A 904 -22.65 22.63 42.31
C THR A 904 -21.72 23.43 41.40
N ILE A 905 -21.48 22.99 40.15
CA ILE A 905 -20.69 23.75 39.17
C ILE A 905 -21.35 25.09 38.86
N LEU A 906 -22.66 25.09 38.60
CA LEU A 906 -23.40 26.30 38.24
C LEU A 906 -23.40 27.37 39.35
N GLU A 907 -23.12 26.97 40.60
CA GLU A 907 -22.98 27.86 41.76
C GLU A 907 -21.56 28.39 41.99
N THR A 908 -20.56 27.89 41.26
CA THR A 908 -19.17 28.37 41.38
C THR A 908 -19.02 29.83 40.96
N GLU A 909 -18.05 30.54 41.55
CA GLU A 909 -17.83 31.97 41.25
C GLU A 909 -17.44 32.16 39.77
N THR A 910 -16.67 31.24 39.22
CA THR A 910 -16.27 31.30 37.81
C THR A 910 -17.46 31.13 36.87
N MET A 911 -18.40 30.21 37.16
CA MET A 911 -19.61 30.05 36.34
C MET A 911 -20.56 31.24 36.45
N LYS A 912 -20.65 31.90 37.61
CA LYS A 912 -21.40 33.16 37.75
C LYS A 912 -20.83 34.25 36.83
N LEU A 913 -19.50 34.40 36.80
CA LEU A 913 -18.82 35.33 35.88
C LEU A 913 -19.01 34.91 34.42
N PHE A 914 -19.02 33.61 34.13
CA PHE A 914 -19.21 33.07 32.79
C PHE A 914 -20.59 33.40 32.21
N LYS A 915 -21.63 33.62 33.03
CA LYS A 915 -22.96 34.04 32.54
C LYS A 915 -22.89 35.33 31.71
N ASN A 916 -22.09 36.31 32.15
CA ASN A 916 -21.89 37.56 31.42
C ASN A 916 -21.16 37.32 30.08
N ILE A 917 -20.14 36.45 30.08
CA ILE A 917 -19.44 36.02 28.87
C ILE A 917 -20.42 35.37 27.88
N LEU A 918 -21.30 34.51 28.39
CA LEU A 918 -22.31 33.83 27.58
C LEU A 918 -23.30 34.83 26.95
N ASP A 919 -23.76 35.84 27.68
CA ASP A 919 -24.62 36.89 27.13
C ASP A 919 -23.97 37.61 25.95
N HIS A 920 -22.67 37.96 26.08
CA HIS A 920 -21.92 38.54 24.96
C HIS A 920 -21.83 37.60 23.75
N ILE A 921 -21.62 36.29 23.98
CA ILE A 921 -21.56 35.29 22.91
C ILE A 921 -22.92 35.18 22.21
N LEU A 922 -24.02 35.12 22.95
CA LEU A 922 -25.37 34.99 22.39
C LEU A 922 -25.80 36.23 21.61
N ASN A 923 -25.51 37.43 22.12
CA ASN A 923 -25.79 38.70 21.44
C ASN A 923 -25.03 38.87 20.11
N HIS A 924 -23.96 38.11 19.88
CA HIS A 924 -23.26 38.12 18.60
C HIS A 924 -24.01 37.32 17.50
N TRP A 925 -24.97 36.49 17.90
CA TRP A 925 -25.73 35.60 17.02
C TRP A 925 -27.17 36.05 16.75
N GLU A 926 -27.67 37.00 17.54
CA GLU A 926 -28.92 37.74 17.35
C GLU A 926 -28.65 39.02 16.55
#